data_AF-A0A3D2C1I6-F1
#
_entry.id   AF-A0A3D2C1I6-F1
#
_cell.length_a   1.000
_cell.length_b   1.000
_cell.length_c   1.000
_cell.angle_alpha   90.00
_cell.angle_beta   90.00
_cell.angle_gamma   90.00
#
_symmetry.space_group_name_H-M   'P 1'
#
loop_
_entity.id
_entity.type
_entity.pdbx_description
1 polymer ?
#
loop_
_entity_poly.entity_id
_entity_poly.type
_entity_poly.pdbx_seq_one_letter_code
_entity_poly.pdbx_strand_id
1 'polypeptide(L)'
;MVSNLRGAVLMTGLLGLLSSPALAGPKEDAKRLYGEAKAAWEVENDPGRAAELFQQSYVLHPHPGIALAVARTSLAAQRYESALDAYALYEQEKARMPASLRVDVASEIEEARLGIVGKAPAEVAENRTSPGGASERQVERLQAIVDQLTALSVELQATATEATVETAPIEAVPPTRSAVAAGGTLPTTTPELDIFSEETRSVSRYGQPLLEAPATVTVLTAEDIRMSGASNVPDVLRRVVGVDVMQLSAAQPDLSIRGFNRALANKVLVLVDGRSVYQDILATPIWATIPVMLEEIERIEVVRGPASAVYGANAVTGVVNIITRAPGTGSNLVHLEGGGPGYSRGTVVTTGRHGDLATRLSAGFQQAGRWSTNEPVLEDGPYVSYFDDPSRALGVVMANGRVDRRLGEVGSMSLSAGYSGGISEFYVFGRMGDFGLDFDSAYARADLSVGPIHVRSFYNKFVAETGPFTRFAGEESLPTFVDSDTVDGEVEFIQQFEGANVDHHIVGGVGYRFKKIAWGYLANDGANADEHHARVFIQEEAALGDFTKEGWRPFRLVGSLRFDRHPLVDDPLKTFSPRGAAVWRFHDRRSARITSGTAFRAPSQMESYLELYQPVEGANGYAVQTLGDQSLLPERVFTVEAGIHDESSDIHSADVTVYMNEVRDL
;
A
#
# COMPACT_ATOMS: atom_id res chain seq x y z
N MET A 1 -35.12 -35.25 -8.02
CA MET A 1 -33.86 -35.00 -7.29
C MET A 1 -33.72 -33.53 -6.85
N VAL A 2 -34.83 -32.83 -6.51
CA VAL A 2 -34.85 -31.37 -6.23
C VAL A 2 -35.53 -31.04 -4.88
N SER A 3 -35.88 -32.05 -4.06
CA SER A 3 -36.57 -31.81 -2.78
C SER A 3 -35.68 -31.92 -1.53
N ASN A 4 -34.42 -32.34 -1.63
CA ASN A 4 -33.55 -32.59 -0.46
C ASN A 4 -32.48 -31.51 -0.20
N LEU A 5 -32.41 -30.43 -0.99
CA LEU A 5 -31.42 -29.36 -0.77
C LEU A 5 -31.89 -28.28 0.23
N ARG A 6 -33.18 -28.19 0.54
CA ARG A 6 -33.71 -27.14 1.44
C ARG A 6 -33.50 -27.44 2.93
N GLY A 7 -33.27 -28.71 3.30
CA GLY A 7 -33.01 -29.12 4.68
C GLY A 7 -31.54 -29.06 5.10
N ALA A 8 -30.60 -29.19 4.15
CA ALA A 8 -29.17 -29.20 4.45
C ALA A 8 -28.60 -27.79 4.69
N VAL A 9 -29.10 -26.78 3.97
CA VAL A 9 -28.63 -25.38 4.09
C VAL A 9 -29.04 -24.72 5.42
N LEU A 10 -30.12 -25.19 6.07
CA LEU A 10 -30.55 -24.66 7.37
C LEU A 10 -29.87 -25.32 8.58
N MET A 11 -29.31 -26.53 8.45
CA MET A 11 -28.68 -27.26 9.55
C MET A 11 -27.16 -26.98 9.67
N THR A 12 -26.49 -26.61 8.59
CA THR A 12 -25.08 -26.17 8.65
C THR A 12 -24.94 -24.72 9.12
N GLY A 13 -26.01 -23.91 9.02
CA GLY A 13 -26.06 -22.53 9.51
C GLY A 13 -26.28 -22.36 11.01
N LEU A 14 -26.58 -23.43 11.76
CA LEU A 14 -26.83 -23.35 13.21
C LEU A 14 -25.74 -23.99 14.10
N LEU A 15 -24.76 -24.69 13.52
CA LEU A 15 -23.65 -25.31 14.25
C LEU A 15 -22.36 -24.45 14.28
N GLY A 16 -22.38 -23.28 13.66
CA GLY A 16 -21.32 -22.25 13.78
C GLY A 16 -21.50 -21.27 14.96
N LEU A 17 -22.56 -21.40 15.75
CA LEU A 17 -22.88 -20.51 16.88
C LEU A 17 -22.22 -20.92 18.22
N LEU A 18 -21.23 -21.81 18.19
CA LEU A 18 -20.35 -22.08 19.32
C LEU A 18 -18.93 -21.65 18.96
N SER A 19 -18.74 -20.35 18.78
CA SER A 19 -17.41 -19.75 18.72
C SER A 19 -16.77 -19.82 20.10
N SER A 20 -15.73 -20.65 20.24
CA SER A 20 -14.63 -20.32 21.14
C SER A 20 -14.21 -18.87 20.87
N PRO A 21 -13.83 -18.06 21.88
CA PRO A 21 -13.38 -16.70 21.64
C PRO A 21 -12.19 -16.76 20.67
N ALA A 22 -12.41 -16.30 19.43
CA ALA A 22 -11.31 -15.95 18.56
C ALA A 22 -10.47 -14.93 19.33
N LEU A 23 -9.15 -15.12 19.35
CA LEU A 23 -8.23 -14.14 19.90
C LEU A 23 -8.50 -12.82 19.15
N ALA A 24 -9.09 -11.85 19.83
CA ALA A 24 -9.40 -10.55 19.26
C ALA A 24 -8.10 -9.94 18.70
N GLY A 25 -8.17 -9.36 17.50
CA GLY A 25 -6.99 -8.72 16.91
C GLY A 25 -6.58 -7.46 17.67
N PRO A 26 -5.32 -6.97 17.57
CA PRO A 26 -4.87 -5.75 18.23
C PRO A 26 -5.77 -4.51 18.03
N LYS A 27 -6.44 -4.38 16.87
CA LYS A 27 -7.42 -3.32 16.59
C LYS A 27 -8.72 -3.50 17.38
N GLU A 28 -9.23 -4.72 17.48
CA GLU A 28 -10.42 -5.04 18.29
C GLU A 28 -10.11 -4.88 19.78
N ASP A 29 -8.90 -5.26 20.20
CA ASP A 29 -8.39 -4.97 21.54
C ASP A 29 -8.20 -3.48 21.78
N ALA A 30 -7.69 -2.72 20.81
CA ALA A 30 -7.57 -1.26 20.90
C ALA A 30 -8.95 -0.61 21.06
N LYS A 31 -9.93 -1.06 20.28
CA LYS A 31 -11.32 -0.60 20.36
C LYS A 31 -11.97 -0.97 21.70
N ARG A 32 -11.76 -2.20 22.18
CA ARG A 32 -12.21 -2.65 23.50
C ARG A 32 -11.59 -1.79 24.61
N LEU A 33 -10.27 -1.59 24.59
CA LEU A 33 -9.55 -0.75 25.55
C LEU A 33 -10.02 0.70 25.49
N TYR A 34 -10.32 1.23 24.30
CA TYR A 34 -10.89 2.57 24.13
C TYR A 34 -12.27 2.68 24.79
N GLY A 35 -13.14 1.69 24.59
CA GLY A 35 -14.44 1.60 25.25
C GLY A 35 -14.33 1.49 26.78
N GLU A 36 -13.41 0.68 27.27
CA GLU A 36 -13.11 0.55 28.71
C GLU A 36 -12.54 1.86 29.29
N ALA A 37 -11.67 2.56 28.56
CA ALA A 37 -11.12 3.86 28.95
C ALA A 37 -12.21 4.93 29.06
N LYS A 38 -13.15 4.93 28.10
CA LYS A 38 -14.31 5.82 28.12
C LYS A 38 -15.22 5.54 29.32
N ALA A 39 -15.49 4.26 29.63
CA ALA A 39 -16.24 3.89 30.82
C ALA A 39 -15.53 4.33 32.11
N ALA A 40 -14.21 4.15 32.20
CA ALA A 40 -13.41 4.61 33.33
C ALA A 40 -13.48 6.14 33.51
N TRP A 41 -13.49 6.90 32.41
CA TRP A 41 -13.62 8.36 32.45
C TRP A 41 -15.05 8.84 32.79
N GLU A 42 -16.05 8.38 32.04
CA GLU A 42 -17.41 8.93 32.06
C GLU A 42 -18.26 8.35 33.19
N VAL A 43 -18.06 7.07 33.53
CA VAL A 43 -18.89 6.35 34.51
C VAL A 43 -18.17 6.22 35.84
N GLU A 44 -16.90 5.81 35.82
CA GLU A 44 -16.13 5.58 37.05
C GLU A 44 -15.47 6.86 37.58
N ASN A 45 -15.34 7.91 36.75
CA ASN A 45 -14.66 9.17 37.05
C ASN A 45 -13.20 8.96 37.56
N ASP A 46 -12.49 8.00 36.95
CA ASP A 46 -11.09 7.67 37.24
C ASP A 46 -10.18 8.10 36.07
N PRO A 47 -9.63 9.34 36.11
CA PRO A 47 -8.81 9.85 35.03
C PRO A 47 -7.45 9.12 34.91
N GLY A 48 -6.94 8.55 35.99
CA GLY A 48 -5.66 7.83 35.99
C GLY A 48 -5.77 6.49 35.26
N ARG A 49 -6.83 5.74 35.56
CA ARG A 49 -7.16 4.48 34.86
C ARG A 49 -7.54 4.72 33.40
N ALA A 50 -8.34 5.76 33.13
CA ALA A 50 -8.70 6.13 31.77
C ALA A 50 -7.46 6.48 30.92
N ALA A 51 -6.50 7.24 31.48
CA ALA A 51 -5.25 7.56 30.80
C ALA A 51 -4.41 6.32 30.45
N GLU A 52 -4.33 5.34 31.35
CA GLU A 52 -3.61 4.08 31.10
C GLU A 52 -4.27 3.26 30.01
N LEU A 53 -5.60 3.13 30.02
CA LEU A 53 -6.34 2.37 29.03
C LEU A 53 -6.33 3.05 27.65
N PHE A 54 -6.46 4.38 27.58
CA PHE A 54 -6.28 5.12 26.33
C PHE A 54 -4.84 5.00 25.81
N GLN A 55 -3.83 5.00 26.68
CA GLN A 55 -2.45 4.80 26.27
C GLN A 55 -2.22 3.39 25.70
N GLN A 56 -2.79 2.36 26.33
CA GLN A 56 -2.73 0.99 25.81
C GLN A 56 -3.47 0.88 24.46
N SER A 57 -4.64 1.51 24.33
CA SER A 57 -5.36 1.61 23.07
C SER A 57 -4.51 2.30 21.98
N TYR A 58 -3.85 3.41 22.32
CA TYR A 58 -2.97 4.15 21.40
C TYR A 58 -1.77 3.31 20.94
N VAL A 59 -1.16 2.53 21.83
CA VAL A 59 -0.05 1.64 21.48
C VAL A 59 -0.48 0.59 20.46
N LEU A 60 -1.70 0.06 20.58
CA LEU A 60 -2.24 -0.93 19.67
C LEU A 60 -2.78 -0.32 18.36
N HIS A 61 -3.34 0.89 18.42
CA HIS A 61 -3.88 1.63 17.28
C HIS A 61 -3.56 3.13 17.38
N PRO A 62 -2.38 3.58 16.90
CA PRO A 62 -2.00 4.98 16.96
C PRO A 62 -2.95 5.85 16.13
N HIS A 63 -3.69 6.74 16.80
CA HIS A 63 -4.61 7.67 16.14
C HIS A 63 -4.66 9.01 16.89
N PRO A 64 -4.66 10.17 16.19
CA PRO A 64 -4.67 11.50 16.82
C PRO A 64 -5.83 11.69 17.80
N GLY A 65 -7.03 11.19 17.49
CA GLY A 65 -8.17 11.23 18.42
C GLY A 65 -7.93 10.47 19.73
N ILE A 66 -7.15 9.38 19.70
CA ILE A 66 -6.77 8.62 20.90
C ILE A 66 -5.63 9.35 21.63
N ALA A 67 -4.65 9.92 20.92
CA ALA A 67 -3.61 10.76 21.52
C ALA A 67 -4.21 11.96 22.29
N LEU A 68 -5.23 12.62 21.73
CA LEU A 68 -5.96 13.69 22.42
C LEU A 68 -6.67 13.18 23.67
N ALA A 69 -7.27 11.99 23.62
CA ALA A 69 -7.90 11.35 24.78
C ALA A 69 -6.87 11.02 25.87
N VAL A 70 -5.69 10.47 25.51
CA VAL A 70 -4.56 10.27 26.42
C VAL A 70 -4.14 11.59 27.06
N ALA A 71 -3.98 12.66 26.26
CA ALA A 71 -3.52 13.95 26.73
C ALA A 71 -4.46 14.56 27.78
N ARG A 72 -5.76 14.59 27.48
CA ARG A 72 -6.79 15.14 28.38
C ARG A 72 -6.97 14.33 29.65
N THR A 73 -7.00 13.01 29.53
CA THR A 73 -7.12 12.13 30.72
C THR A 73 -5.87 12.20 31.59
N SER A 74 -4.68 12.29 31.00
CA SER A 74 -3.42 12.50 31.72
C SER A 74 -3.36 13.87 32.41
N LEU A 75 -3.83 14.93 31.75
CA LEU A 75 -3.92 16.27 32.33
C LEU A 75 -4.84 16.28 33.54
N ALA A 76 -6.03 15.68 33.44
CA ALA A 76 -6.97 15.55 34.55
C ALA A 76 -6.43 14.66 35.69
N ALA A 77 -5.61 13.66 35.37
CA ALA A 77 -4.89 12.85 36.35
C ALA A 77 -3.66 13.56 36.96
N GLN A 78 -3.39 14.83 36.60
CA GLN A 78 -2.22 15.61 37.01
C GLN A 78 -0.87 14.95 36.64
N ARG A 79 -0.86 14.16 35.56
CA ARG A 79 0.32 13.55 34.93
C ARG A 79 0.83 14.47 33.82
N TYR A 80 1.30 15.66 34.22
CA TYR A 80 1.54 16.78 33.31
C TYR A 80 2.58 16.50 32.22
N GLU A 81 3.66 15.76 32.51
CA GLU A 81 4.67 15.38 31.50
C GLU A 81 4.05 14.48 30.42
N SER A 82 3.35 13.42 30.84
CA SER A 82 2.64 12.53 29.91
C SER A 82 1.56 13.24 29.11
N ALA A 83 0.90 14.23 29.70
CA ALA A 83 -0.08 15.07 29.00
C ALA A 83 0.59 15.91 27.90
N LEU A 84 1.75 16.52 28.18
CA LEU A 84 2.50 17.30 27.18
C LEU A 84 3.01 16.43 26.03
N ASP A 85 3.54 15.24 26.33
CA ASP A 85 3.97 14.29 25.30
C ASP A 85 2.81 13.89 24.39
N ALA A 86 1.65 13.62 24.96
CA ALA A 86 0.45 13.25 24.22
C ALA A 86 -0.16 14.42 23.42
N TYR A 87 -0.15 15.66 23.95
CA TYR A 87 -0.56 16.84 23.17
C TYR A 87 0.39 17.13 22.00
N ALA A 88 1.70 16.94 22.20
CA ALA A 88 2.66 17.06 21.11
C ALA A 88 2.40 16.03 20.00
N LEU A 89 2.03 14.81 20.38
CA LEU A 89 1.65 13.74 19.46
C LEU A 89 0.34 14.06 18.73
N TYR A 90 -0.68 14.57 19.44
CA TYR A 90 -1.91 15.04 18.82
C TYR A 90 -1.66 16.14 17.79
N GLU A 91 -0.92 17.18 18.15
CA GLU A 91 -0.60 18.30 17.24
C GLU A 91 0.14 17.84 15.98
N GLN A 92 1.00 16.83 16.10
CA GLN A 92 1.71 16.26 14.96
C GLN A 92 0.80 15.49 13.99
N GLU A 93 -0.26 14.87 14.52
CA GLU A 93 -1.10 13.93 13.77
C GLU A 93 -2.49 14.48 13.43
N LYS A 94 -2.96 15.58 14.07
CA LYS A 94 -4.33 16.12 13.90
C LYS A 94 -4.68 16.49 12.47
N ALA A 95 -3.69 16.73 11.61
CA ALA A 95 -3.89 16.94 10.18
C ALA A 95 -4.49 15.72 9.45
N ARG A 96 -4.36 14.51 10.03
CA ARG A 96 -5.02 13.29 9.56
C ARG A 96 -6.52 13.27 9.85
N MET A 97 -7.01 14.11 10.76
CA MET A 97 -8.45 14.21 11.08
C MET A 97 -9.15 15.23 10.16
N PRO A 98 -10.45 15.04 9.88
CA PRO A 98 -11.31 16.05 9.26
C PRO A 98 -11.19 17.39 10.00
N ALA A 99 -11.19 18.51 9.26
CA ALA A 99 -11.02 19.84 9.85
C ALA A 99 -12.08 20.15 10.93
N SER A 100 -13.30 19.66 10.76
CA SER A 100 -14.41 19.76 11.71
C SER A 100 -14.18 19.05 13.05
N LEU A 101 -13.24 18.10 13.10
CA LEU A 101 -12.91 17.29 14.28
C LEU A 101 -11.58 17.69 14.93
N ARG A 102 -10.88 18.68 14.36
CA ARG A 102 -9.65 19.23 14.95
C ARG A 102 -10.01 20.20 16.07
N VAL A 103 -9.23 20.16 17.14
CA VAL A 103 -9.43 20.97 18.34
C VAL A 103 -8.15 21.77 18.60
N ASP A 104 -8.31 23.02 19.01
CA ASP A 104 -7.20 23.84 19.51
C ASP A 104 -6.93 23.46 20.97
N VAL A 105 -5.71 22.97 21.24
CA VAL A 105 -5.28 22.52 22.57
C VAL A 105 -4.26 23.49 23.20
N ALA A 106 -4.02 24.67 22.62
CA ALA A 106 -2.99 25.59 23.11
C ALA A 106 -3.17 26.00 24.58
N SER A 107 -4.41 26.21 25.03
CA SER A 107 -4.71 26.51 26.43
C SER A 107 -4.48 25.32 27.36
N GLU A 108 -4.78 24.10 26.90
CA GLU A 108 -4.61 22.86 27.66
C GLU A 108 -3.11 22.51 27.81
N ILE A 109 -2.31 22.79 26.78
CA ILE A 109 -0.84 22.68 26.81
C ILE A 109 -0.24 23.65 27.84
N GLU A 110 -0.70 24.90 27.85
CA GLU A 110 -0.20 25.89 28.80
C GLU A 110 -0.58 25.55 30.25
N GLU A 111 -1.78 25.01 30.48
CA GLU A 111 -2.19 24.46 31.77
C GLU A 111 -1.26 23.34 32.24
N ALA A 112 -0.95 22.38 31.35
CA ALA A 112 -0.03 21.29 31.66
C ALA A 112 1.38 21.80 32.01
N ARG A 113 1.90 22.79 31.26
CA ARG A 113 3.19 23.43 31.55
C ARG A 113 3.23 24.09 32.92
N LEU A 114 2.19 24.85 33.26
CA LEU A 114 2.07 25.48 34.58
C LEU A 114 2.00 24.45 35.71
N GLY A 115 1.37 23.29 35.45
CA GLY A 115 1.33 22.15 36.38
C GLY A 115 2.69 21.54 36.69
N ILE A 116 3.62 21.51 35.72
CA ILE A 116 5.01 21.05 35.92
C ILE A 116 5.80 22.05 36.77
N VAL A 117 5.69 23.34 36.44
CA VAL A 117 6.40 24.42 37.15
C VAL A 117 5.98 24.50 38.64
N GLY A 118 4.78 23.99 38.98
CA GLY A 118 4.27 23.91 40.34
C GLY A 118 4.75 22.72 41.20
N LYS A 119 5.50 21.74 40.65
CA LYS A 119 5.99 20.56 41.38
C LYS A 119 7.52 20.58 41.53
N ALA A 120 8.01 20.55 42.77
CA ALA A 120 9.42 20.28 43.06
C ALA A 120 9.80 18.84 42.63
N PRO A 121 11.02 18.60 42.12
CA PRO A 121 11.39 17.31 41.55
C PRO A 121 11.47 16.21 42.61
N ALA A 122 10.82 15.07 42.32
CA ALA A 122 10.93 13.83 43.10
C ALA A 122 12.11 12.99 42.57
N GLU A 123 12.85 12.37 43.50
CA GLU A 123 13.99 11.50 43.23
C GLU A 123 13.62 10.28 42.38
N VAL A 124 14.48 10.00 41.38
CA VAL A 124 14.40 8.84 40.49
C VAL A 124 14.92 7.62 41.25
N ALA A 125 14.04 6.64 41.50
CA ALA A 125 14.42 5.33 42.03
C ALA A 125 14.71 4.36 40.87
N GLU A 126 15.96 3.92 40.76
CA GLU A 126 16.40 2.81 39.91
C GLU A 126 15.91 1.47 40.49
N ASN A 127 15.07 0.73 39.74
CA ASN A 127 15.23 -0.71 39.55
C ASN A 127 14.11 -1.31 38.70
N ARG A 128 14.47 -1.95 37.59
CA ARG A 128 13.79 -3.17 37.10
C ARG A 128 14.80 -4.10 36.42
N THR A 129 15.03 -5.24 37.05
CA THR A 129 15.71 -6.41 36.49
C THR A 129 14.78 -7.16 35.54
N SER A 130 15.32 -7.63 34.40
CA SER A 130 14.61 -8.53 33.46
C SER A 130 15.17 -9.96 33.59
N PRO A 131 14.34 -11.02 33.56
CA PRO A 131 14.80 -12.40 33.52
C PRO A 131 14.71 -13.00 32.10
N GLY A 132 15.74 -13.77 31.71
CA GLY A 132 15.70 -14.70 30.55
C GLY A 132 16.96 -14.64 29.68
N GLY A 133 17.84 -15.63 29.83
CA GLY A 133 19.22 -15.58 29.34
C GLY A 133 19.40 -16.05 27.90
N ALA A 134 19.87 -15.15 27.05
CA ALA A 134 20.63 -15.47 25.85
C ALA A 134 22.04 -15.95 26.24
N SER A 135 22.66 -16.81 25.44
CA SER A 135 24.04 -17.25 25.73
C SER A 135 25.00 -16.06 25.73
N GLU A 136 26.01 -16.05 26.62
CA GLU A 136 26.98 -14.94 26.76
C GLU A 136 27.59 -14.52 25.41
N ARG A 137 27.84 -15.49 24.52
CA ARG A 137 28.35 -15.22 23.16
C ARG A 137 27.35 -14.51 22.24
N GLN A 138 26.05 -14.72 22.40
CA GLN A 138 25.03 -14.01 21.65
C GLN A 138 24.85 -12.58 22.17
N VAL A 139 24.94 -12.40 23.50
CA VAL A 139 24.87 -11.08 24.13
C VAL A 139 26.10 -10.25 23.76
N GLU A 140 27.31 -10.78 23.86
CA GLU A 140 28.54 -10.06 23.46
C GLU A 140 28.52 -9.68 21.98
N ARG A 141 28.05 -10.57 21.10
CA ARG A 141 28.00 -10.29 19.67
C ARG A 141 26.95 -9.23 19.32
N LEU A 142 25.79 -9.28 19.96
CA LEU A 142 24.75 -8.26 19.78
C LEU A 142 25.17 -6.92 20.37
N GLN A 143 25.81 -6.92 21.54
CA GLN A 143 26.33 -5.71 22.17
C GLN A 143 27.40 -5.06 21.30
N ALA A 144 28.34 -5.83 20.74
CA ALA A 144 29.36 -5.30 19.83
C ALA A 144 28.76 -4.69 18.55
N ILE A 145 27.68 -5.26 18.01
CA ILE A 145 26.97 -4.71 16.84
C ILE A 145 26.21 -3.43 17.22
N VAL A 146 25.55 -3.41 18.38
CA VAL A 146 24.84 -2.23 18.90
C VAL A 146 25.83 -1.09 19.18
N ASP A 147 26.99 -1.38 19.75
CA ASP A 147 28.04 -0.40 20.02
C ASP A 147 28.61 0.17 18.71
N GLN A 148 28.82 -0.68 17.69
CA GLN A 148 29.25 -0.23 16.36
C GLN A 148 28.21 0.65 15.67
N LEU A 149 26.92 0.28 15.75
CA LEU A 149 25.83 1.07 15.16
C LEU A 149 25.59 2.38 15.91
N THR A 150 25.77 2.39 17.24
CA THR A 150 25.66 3.60 18.07
C THR A 150 26.82 4.55 17.80
N ALA A 151 28.04 4.04 17.64
CA ALA A 151 29.19 4.84 17.22
C ALA A 151 28.94 5.47 15.85
N LEU A 152 28.42 4.69 14.88
CA LEU A 152 28.10 5.18 13.55
C LEU A 152 26.98 6.24 13.58
N SER A 153 25.96 6.09 14.44
CA SER A 153 24.89 7.10 14.58
C SER A 153 25.40 8.40 15.18
N VAL A 154 26.31 8.32 16.16
CA VAL A 154 26.94 9.50 16.78
C VAL A 154 27.85 10.22 15.77
N GLU A 155 28.59 9.47 14.95
CA GLU A 155 29.45 10.04 13.90
C GLU A 155 28.62 10.74 12.81
N LEU A 156 27.49 10.16 12.41
CA LEU A 156 26.54 10.78 11.47
C LEU A 156 25.85 12.01 12.06
N GLN A 157 25.52 12.01 13.35
CA GLN A 157 24.96 13.17 14.05
C GLN A 157 25.98 14.30 14.23
N ALA A 158 27.24 13.98 14.50
CA ALA A 158 28.33 14.95 14.55
C ALA A 158 28.54 15.62 13.19
N THR A 159 28.50 14.82 12.11
CA THR A 159 28.61 15.32 10.72
C THR A 159 27.43 16.23 10.33
N ALA A 160 26.23 15.98 10.89
CA ALA A 160 25.06 16.82 10.66
C ALA A 160 25.09 18.16 11.43
N THR A 161 25.86 18.25 12.51
CA THR A 161 25.91 19.44 13.38
C THR A 161 26.80 20.56 12.81
N GLU A 162 27.77 20.23 11.94
CA GLU A 162 28.66 21.21 11.30
C GLU A 162 27.97 22.10 10.24
N ALA A 163 26.69 21.86 9.92
CA ALA A 163 25.97 22.56 8.85
C ALA A 163 24.86 23.53 9.33
N THR A 164 25.03 24.19 10.48
CA THR A 164 24.00 25.11 11.02
C THR A 164 24.44 26.57 11.04
N VAL A 165 23.69 27.42 10.33
CA VAL A 165 23.82 28.89 10.28
C VAL A 165 23.15 29.50 11.53
N GLU A 166 23.83 30.49 12.10
CA GLU A 166 23.48 31.20 13.33
C GLU A 166 22.23 32.09 13.17
N THR A 167 21.23 31.96 14.04
CA THR A 167 20.08 32.88 14.13
C THR A 167 20.02 33.56 15.50
N ALA A 168 19.91 34.88 15.50
CA ALA A 168 19.90 35.75 16.68
C ALA A 168 18.56 35.72 17.47
N PRO A 169 18.55 36.13 18.77
CA PRO A 169 17.41 35.97 19.66
C PRO A 169 16.38 37.12 19.55
N ILE A 170 15.10 36.79 19.71
CA ILE A 170 13.97 37.74 19.80
C ILE A 170 13.53 37.87 21.26
N GLU A 171 13.26 39.11 21.69
CA GLU A 171 12.91 39.54 23.04
C GLU A 171 11.43 39.26 23.39
N ALA A 172 11.16 38.88 24.64
CA ALA A 172 9.84 38.45 25.13
C ALA A 172 8.95 39.61 25.62
N VAL A 173 7.66 39.57 25.25
CA VAL A 173 6.60 40.43 25.81
C VAL A 173 5.72 39.59 26.76
N PRO A 174 5.40 40.06 27.98
CA PRO A 174 4.61 39.27 28.94
C PRO A 174 3.09 39.37 28.65
N PRO A 175 2.32 38.27 28.70
CA PRO A 175 0.86 38.32 28.56
C PRO A 175 0.16 38.59 29.90
N THR A 176 -0.97 39.29 29.80
CA THR A 176 -1.86 39.61 30.92
C THR A 176 -2.81 38.43 31.17
N ARG A 177 -2.93 37.98 32.42
CA ARG A 177 -3.81 36.87 32.82
C ARG A 177 -5.29 37.24 32.68
N SER A 178 -6.06 36.38 32.01
CA SER A 178 -7.50 36.26 32.20
C SER A 178 -7.81 34.81 32.60
N ALA A 179 -8.53 34.63 33.70
CA ALA A 179 -8.88 33.33 34.25
C ALA A 179 -10.16 32.79 33.58
N VAL A 180 -10.12 31.55 33.08
CA VAL A 180 -11.30 30.77 32.68
C VAL A 180 -11.20 29.38 33.30
N ALA A 181 -12.35 28.88 33.75
CA ALA A 181 -12.56 27.76 34.66
C ALA A 181 -12.21 26.38 34.06
N ALA A 182 -11.78 25.47 34.96
CA ALA A 182 -11.55 24.06 34.71
C ALA A 182 -12.84 23.31 34.35
N GLY A 183 -12.83 22.64 33.19
CA GLY A 183 -13.95 21.85 32.69
C GLY A 183 -13.74 21.35 31.27
N GLY A 184 -12.61 20.69 30.99
CA GLY A 184 -12.37 20.06 29.69
C GLY A 184 -13.24 18.82 29.51
N THR A 185 -14.28 18.90 28.68
CA THR A 185 -15.07 17.75 28.24
C THR A 185 -14.21 16.90 27.29
N LEU A 186 -14.19 15.56 27.44
CA LEU A 186 -13.68 14.70 26.36
C LEU A 186 -14.42 15.03 25.06
N PRO A 187 -13.77 14.97 23.89
CA PRO A 187 -14.43 15.24 22.63
C PRO A 187 -15.53 14.19 22.43
N THR A 188 -16.77 14.57 22.72
CA THR A 188 -17.98 13.82 22.37
C THR A 188 -18.29 13.95 20.87
N THR A 189 -17.47 14.71 20.14
CA THR A 189 -17.70 15.10 18.74
C THR A 189 -16.86 14.34 17.72
N THR A 190 -15.85 13.55 18.10
CA THR A 190 -15.28 12.55 17.18
C THR A 190 -16.16 11.32 17.32
N PRO A 191 -16.99 10.96 16.32
CA PRO A 191 -17.72 9.71 16.39
C PRO A 191 -16.70 8.59 16.56
N GLU A 192 -16.88 7.71 17.55
CA GLU A 192 -16.02 6.53 17.77
C GLU A 192 -15.83 5.70 16.50
N LEU A 193 -16.79 5.80 15.57
CA LEU A 193 -16.74 5.31 14.19
C LEU A 193 -15.53 5.79 13.38
N ASP A 194 -15.08 7.04 13.53
CA ASP A 194 -14.02 7.62 12.69
C ASP A 194 -12.63 7.08 13.08
N ILE A 195 -12.39 6.94 14.39
CA ILE A 195 -11.10 6.53 14.97
C ILE A 195 -10.66 5.13 14.52
N PHE A 196 -11.61 4.21 14.37
CA PHE A 196 -11.36 2.82 13.99
C PHE A 196 -11.86 2.48 12.59
N SER A 197 -12.41 3.45 11.85
CA SER A 197 -12.79 3.25 10.46
C SER A 197 -11.56 2.95 9.60
N GLU A 198 -11.71 2.01 8.68
CA GLU A 198 -10.71 1.84 7.64
C GLU A 198 -10.91 2.90 6.56
N GLU A 199 -9.82 3.60 6.24
CA GLU A 199 -9.78 4.52 5.13
C GLU A 199 -9.15 3.87 3.90
N THR A 200 -9.69 4.20 2.74
CA THR A 200 -9.07 3.91 1.45
C THR A 200 -8.78 5.21 0.73
N ARG A 201 -7.61 5.28 0.09
CA ARG A 201 -7.28 6.36 -0.86
C ARG A 201 -7.45 5.91 -2.30
N SER A 202 -7.51 4.61 -2.53
CA SER A 202 -7.36 4.05 -3.87
C SER A 202 -8.59 4.16 -4.76
N VAL A 203 -9.75 4.50 -4.20
CA VAL A 203 -10.98 4.59 -5.01
C VAL A 203 -11.21 6.01 -5.55
N SER A 204 -10.79 7.03 -4.80
CA SER A 204 -11.11 8.44 -5.07
C SER A 204 -9.89 9.36 -5.09
N ARG A 205 -8.66 8.84 -4.93
CA ARG A 205 -7.40 9.62 -4.81
C ARG A 205 -7.29 10.53 -3.58
N TYR A 206 -8.26 10.47 -2.66
CA TYR A 206 -8.19 11.04 -1.31
C TYR A 206 -8.71 10.03 -0.28
N GLY A 207 -8.37 10.26 1.00
CA GLY A 207 -8.76 9.35 2.09
C GLY A 207 -10.25 9.47 2.39
N GLN A 208 -10.94 8.34 2.35
CA GLN A 208 -12.36 8.26 2.73
C GLN A 208 -12.65 6.92 3.43
N PRO A 209 -13.66 6.88 4.32
CA PRO A 209 -14.09 5.64 4.96
C PRO A 209 -14.62 4.60 3.96
N LEU A 210 -14.46 3.30 4.28
CA LEU A 210 -14.98 2.21 3.44
C LEU A 210 -16.50 2.29 3.20
N LEU A 211 -17.27 2.73 4.19
CA LEU A 211 -18.72 2.94 4.07
C LEU A 211 -19.11 3.95 2.98
N GLU A 212 -18.18 4.81 2.60
CA GLU A 212 -18.38 5.92 1.66
C GLU A 212 -17.71 5.63 0.31
N ALA A 213 -16.89 4.58 0.22
CA ALA A 213 -16.15 4.24 -0.97
C ALA A 213 -17.08 3.86 -2.15
N PRO A 214 -16.95 4.49 -3.33
CA PRO A 214 -17.77 4.22 -4.50
C PRO A 214 -17.29 2.99 -5.30
N ALA A 215 -16.71 1.99 -4.63
CA ALA A 215 -16.26 0.72 -5.20
C ALA A 215 -16.12 -0.35 -4.12
N THR A 216 -16.04 -1.61 -4.54
CA THR A 216 -15.74 -2.71 -3.62
C THR A 216 -14.25 -2.76 -3.30
N VAL A 217 -13.90 -2.47 -2.05
CA VAL A 217 -12.51 -2.41 -1.56
C VAL A 217 -12.27 -3.44 -0.48
N THR A 218 -11.05 -3.96 -0.39
CA THR A 218 -10.53 -4.62 0.80
C THR A 218 -9.23 -3.92 1.19
N VAL A 219 -9.10 -3.57 2.46
CA VAL A 219 -7.86 -3.05 3.04
C VAL A 219 -7.25 -4.17 3.86
N LEU A 220 -6.02 -4.56 3.53
CA LEU A 220 -5.19 -5.46 4.32
C LEU A 220 -4.23 -4.61 5.12
N THR A 221 -4.43 -4.51 6.42
CA THR A 221 -3.59 -3.70 7.31
C THR A 221 -2.23 -4.36 7.52
N ALA A 222 -1.26 -3.62 8.05
CA ALA A 222 0.02 -4.17 8.48
C ALA A 222 -0.12 -5.35 9.45
N GLU A 223 -1.18 -5.34 10.26
CA GLU A 223 -1.46 -6.43 11.19
C GLU A 223 -2.00 -7.67 10.47
N ASP A 224 -2.91 -7.51 9.52
CA ASP A 224 -3.37 -8.62 8.67
C ASP A 224 -2.20 -9.28 7.93
N ILE A 225 -1.27 -8.45 7.43
CA ILE A 225 -0.03 -8.90 6.80
C ILE A 225 0.83 -9.67 7.81
N ARG A 226 1.09 -9.11 9.00
CA ARG A 226 1.92 -9.75 10.03
C ARG A 226 1.34 -11.07 10.52
N MET A 227 0.04 -11.09 10.79
CA MET A 227 -0.72 -12.26 11.23
C MET A 227 -0.93 -13.29 10.10
N SER A 228 -0.58 -12.93 8.87
CA SER A 228 -0.75 -13.85 7.76
C SER A 228 0.23 -15.01 7.74
N GLY A 229 1.44 -14.81 8.26
CA GLY A 229 2.54 -15.73 8.01
C GLY A 229 2.90 -15.85 6.52
N ALA A 230 2.40 -14.96 5.66
CA ALA A 230 2.78 -14.91 4.26
C ALA A 230 4.21 -14.40 4.12
N SER A 231 4.90 -14.90 3.11
CA SER A 231 6.30 -14.54 2.84
C SER A 231 6.46 -13.46 1.77
N ASN A 232 5.40 -13.15 1.04
CA ASN A 232 5.36 -12.20 -0.06
C ASN A 232 3.95 -11.59 -0.21
N VAL A 233 3.85 -10.47 -0.94
CA VAL A 233 2.58 -9.74 -1.13
C VAL A 233 1.49 -10.59 -1.82
N PRO A 234 1.77 -11.33 -2.92
CA PRO A 234 0.78 -12.20 -3.54
C PRO A 234 0.14 -13.22 -2.59
N ASP A 235 0.89 -13.81 -1.67
CA ASP A 235 0.35 -14.75 -0.69
C ASP A 235 -0.59 -14.09 0.33
N VAL A 236 -0.34 -12.82 0.70
CA VAL A 236 -1.30 -12.03 1.49
C VAL A 236 -2.59 -11.82 0.68
N LEU A 237 -2.46 -11.50 -0.61
CA LEU A 237 -3.58 -11.19 -1.50
C LEU A 237 -4.51 -12.38 -1.78
N ARG A 238 -4.04 -13.63 -1.60
CA ARG A 238 -4.88 -14.84 -1.67
C ARG A 238 -6.08 -14.82 -0.73
N ARG A 239 -6.03 -14.01 0.33
CA ARG A 239 -7.11 -13.89 1.32
C ARG A 239 -8.24 -12.96 0.89
N VAL A 240 -8.02 -12.19 -0.17
CA VAL A 240 -9.00 -11.20 -0.63
C VAL A 240 -10.00 -11.89 -1.55
N VAL A 241 -11.28 -11.77 -1.22
CA VAL A 241 -12.37 -12.37 -2.01
C VAL A 241 -12.35 -11.87 -3.45
N GLY A 242 -12.36 -12.81 -4.40
CA GLY A 242 -12.36 -12.52 -5.84
C GLY A 242 -10.98 -12.19 -6.42
N VAL A 243 -9.92 -12.20 -5.62
CA VAL A 243 -8.54 -12.26 -6.09
C VAL A 243 -8.17 -13.73 -6.29
N ASP A 244 -7.53 -14.00 -7.42
CA ASP A 244 -6.94 -15.31 -7.71
C ASP A 244 -5.44 -15.15 -7.95
N VAL A 245 -4.65 -16.00 -7.30
CA VAL A 245 -3.19 -16.01 -7.39
C VAL A 245 -2.76 -17.38 -7.88
N MET A 246 -2.35 -17.42 -9.15
CA MET A 246 -1.84 -18.62 -9.78
C MET A 246 -0.33 -18.68 -9.54
N GLN A 247 0.12 -19.70 -8.80
CA GLN A 247 1.54 -19.89 -8.54
C GLN A 247 2.10 -20.88 -9.57
N LEU A 248 2.98 -20.41 -10.45
CA LEU A 248 3.59 -21.25 -11.49
C LEU A 248 4.92 -21.85 -11.05
N SER A 249 5.67 -21.13 -10.21
CA SER A 249 6.93 -21.59 -9.61
C SER A 249 7.09 -20.98 -8.21
N ALA A 250 8.17 -21.31 -7.50
CA ALA A 250 8.50 -20.65 -6.23
C ALA A 250 8.73 -19.12 -6.39
N ALA A 251 8.97 -18.65 -7.61
CA ALA A 251 9.32 -17.25 -7.91
C ALA A 251 8.25 -16.49 -8.72
N GLN A 252 7.29 -17.18 -9.34
CA GLN A 252 6.28 -16.57 -10.20
C GLN A 252 4.85 -16.75 -9.69
N PRO A 253 4.35 -15.77 -8.92
CA PRO A 253 2.93 -15.54 -8.70
C PRO A 253 2.33 -14.67 -9.80
N ASP A 254 1.25 -15.14 -10.43
CA ASP A 254 0.41 -14.37 -11.35
C ASP A 254 -0.92 -14.01 -10.68
N LEU A 255 -1.32 -12.75 -10.75
CA LEU A 255 -2.45 -12.21 -10.01
C LEU A 255 -3.56 -11.71 -10.94
N SER A 256 -4.80 -12.07 -10.61
CA SER A 256 -5.98 -11.60 -11.32
C SER A 256 -7.13 -11.31 -10.34
N ILE A 257 -8.11 -10.55 -10.81
CA ILE A 257 -9.32 -10.20 -10.06
C ILE A 257 -10.53 -10.54 -10.93
N ARG A 258 -11.50 -11.27 -10.38
CA ARG A 258 -12.75 -11.63 -11.08
C ARG A 258 -12.51 -12.36 -12.42
N GLY A 259 -11.48 -13.21 -12.48
CA GLY A 259 -11.12 -14.03 -13.65
C GLY A 259 -9.93 -13.47 -14.44
N PHE A 260 -9.71 -14.01 -15.65
CA PHE A 260 -8.55 -13.71 -16.52
C PHE A 260 -7.18 -14.10 -15.96
N ASN A 261 -7.12 -15.04 -15.01
CA ASN A 261 -5.83 -15.54 -14.56
C ASN A 261 -5.17 -16.39 -15.64
N ARG A 262 -3.89 -16.11 -15.89
CA ARG A 262 -3.02 -16.80 -16.85
C ARG A 262 -1.57 -16.47 -16.53
N ALA A 263 -0.63 -17.20 -17.13
CA ALA A 263 0.77 -16.83 -17.05
C ALA A 263 0.95 -15.40 -17.58
N LEU A 264 1.70 -14.57 -16.85
CA LEU A 264 1.91 -13.15 -17.15
C LEU A 264 0.59 -12.36 -17.14
N ALA A 265 -0.20 -12.52 -16.08
CA ALA A 265 -1.51 -11.86 -15.94
C ALA A 265 -1.37 -10.33 -15.92
N ASN A 266 -2.03 -9.64 -16.86
CA ASN A 266 -1.74 -8.24 -17.18
C ASN A 266 -2.91 -7.25 -16.95
N LYS A 267 -3.97 -7.66 -16.25
CA LYS A 267 -5.23 -6.88 -16.14
C LYS A 267 -5.46 -6.21 -14.78
N VAL A 268 -4.53 -6.34 -13.83
CA VAL A 268 -4.61 -5.74 -12.49
C VAL A 268 -3.48 -4.76 -12.28
N LEU A 269 -3.81 -3.47 -12.18
CA LEU A 269 -2.81 -2.45 -11.91
C LEU A 269 -2.20 -2.61 -10.51
N VAL A 270 -0.88 -2.70 -10.40
CA VAL A 270 -0.17 -2.76 -9.13
C VAL A 270 0.60 -1.46 -8.92
N LEU A 271 0.41 -0.86 -7.77
CA LEU A 271 1.03 0.40 -7.36
C LEU A 271 1.81 0.22 -6.06
N VAL A 272 2.94 0.91 -5.93
CA VAL A 272 3.65 1.11 -4.66
C VAL A 272 3.67 2.60 -4.37
N ASP A 273 2.99 3.01 -3.30
CA ASP A 273 2.77 4.40 -2.91
C ASP A 273 2.17 5.27 -4.04
N GLY A 274 1.56 4.68 -5.08
CA GLY A 274 1.08 5.38 -6.28
C GLY A 274 2.02 5.35 -7.49
N ARG A 275 3.20 4.72 -7.41
CA ARG A 275 4.09 4.41 -8.54
C ARG A 275 3.69 3.08 -9.17
N SER A 276 3.52 3.05 -10.49
CA SER A 276 3.30 1.80 -11.23
C SER A 276 4.54 0.91 -11.20
N VAL A 277 4.37 -0.35 -10.83
CA VAL A 277 5.44 -1.38 -10.82
C VAL A 277 5.35 -2.36 -11.99
N TYR A 278 4.46 -2.07 -12.94
CA TYR A 278 4.37 -2.80 -14.20
C TYR A 278 5.70 -2.76 -14.96
N GLN A 279 6.09 -3.92 -15.51
CA GLN A 279 7.10 -3.99 -16.56
C GLN A 279 6.42 -3.73 -17.90
N ASP A 280 6.63 -2.55 -18.48
CA ASP A 280 5.93 -2.07 -19.68
C ASP A 280 6.15 -2.98 -20.90
N ILE A 281 7.22 -3.78 -20.89
CA ILE A 281 7.52 -4.77 -21.93
C ILE A 281 6.50 -5.92 -22.01
N LEU A 282 6.12 -6.49 -20.85
CA LEU A 282 5.19 -7.60 -20.74
C LEU A 282 3.78 -7.17 -20.28
N ALA A 283 3.65 -5.89 -19.92
CA ALA A 283 2.48 -5.35 -19.25
C ALA A 283 2.05 -6.15 -18.00
N THR A 284 3.01 -6.67 -17.22
CA THR A 284 2.72 -7.39 -15.96
C THR A 284 3.67 -6.94 -14.86
N PRO A 285 3.27 -6.96 -13.58
CA PRO A 285 4.24 -6.89 -12.49
C PRO A 285 5.13 -8.15 -12.50
N ILE A 286 6.44 -7.97 -12.31
CA ILE A 286 7.35 -9.04 -11.91
C ILE A 286 7.62 -8.83 -10.41
N TRP A 287 7.03 -9.66 -9.56
CA TRP A 287 7.01 -9.40 -8.11
C TRP A 287 8.40 -9.37 -7.47
N ALA A 288 9.34 -10.17 -8.00
CA ALA A 288 10.75 -10.18 -7.58
C ALA A 288 11.45 -8.83 -7.81
N THR A 289 10.97 -7.99 -8.74
CA THR A 289 11.59 -6.69 -9.07
C THR A 289 11.03 -5.53 -8.24
N ILE A 290 10.15 -5.80 -7.27
CA ILE A 290 9.53 -4.78 -6.42
C ILE A 290 10.36 -4.68 -5.13
N PRO A 291 11.12 -3.59 -4.92
CA PRO A 291 11.99 -3.44 -3.74
C PRO A 291 11.19 -2.96 -2.53
N VAL A 292 10.23 -3.78 -2.08
CA VAL A 292 9.39 -3.52 -0.89
C VAL A 292 9.27 -4.81 -0.09
N MET A 293 9.66 -4.75 1.17
CA MET A 293 9.55 -5.86 2.11
C MET A 293 8.20 -5.81 2.83
N LEU A 294 7.70 -6.97 3.31
CA LEU A 294 6.41 -7.00 3.98
C LEU A 294 6.38 -6.12 5.25
N GLU A 295 7.51 -6.03 5.96
CA GLU A 295 7.60 -5.35 7.24
C GLU A 295 7.51 -3.82 7.14
N GLU A 296 7.81 -3.25 5.97
CA GLU A 296 7.68 -1.81 5.71
C GLU A 296 6.31 -1.41 5.13
N ILE A 297 5.43 -2.36 4.85
CA ILE A 297 4.07 -2.10 4.35
C ILE A 297 3.17 -1.66 5.51
N GLU A 298 2.48 -0.53 5.32
CA GLU A 298 1.45 -0.03 6.25
C GLU A 298 0.11 -0.71 5.97
N ARG A 299 -0.25 -0.81 4.69
CA ARG A 299 -1.45 -1.51 4.23
C ARG A 299 -1.38 -1.81 2.74
N ILE A 300 -2.23 -2.73 2.29
CA ILE A 300 -2.49 -3.00 0.87
C ILE A 300 -3.97 -2.75 0.63
N GLU A 301 -4.29 -1.86 -0.30
CA GLU A 301 -5.67 -1.58 -0.70
C GLU A 301 -5.96 -2.31 -2.01
N VAL A 302 -6.98 -3.17 -2.03
CA VAL A 302 -7.42 -3.91 -3.21
C VAL A 302 -8.78 -3.39 -3.67
N VAL A 303 -8.79 -2.67 -4.79
CA VAL A 303 -10.00 -2.19 -5.45
C VAL A 303 -10.41 -3.19 -6.52
N ARG A 304 -11.64 -3.71 -6.43
CA ARG A 304 -12.17 -4.70 -7.36
C ARG A 304 -13.11 -4.02 -8.35
N GLY A 305 -12.96 -4.34 -9.64
CA GLY A 305 -13.69 -3.72 -10.74
C GLY A 305 -12.84 -2.69 -11.49
N PRO A 306 -13.36 -2.16 -12.63
CA PRO A 306 -12.60 -1.27 -13.50
C PRO A 306 -12.27 0.05 -12.79
N ALA A 307 -11.00 0.44 -12.85
CA ALA A 307 -10.51 1.66 -12.21
C ALA A 307 -9.73 2.57 -13.16
N SER A 308 -9.80 2.34 -14.48
CA SER A 308 -9.12 3.19 -15.47
C SER A 308 -9.55 4.65 -15.41
N ALA A 309 -10.81 4.96 -15.08
CA ALA A 309 -11.23 6.35 -14.92
C ALA A 309 -10.38 7.12 -13.88
N VAL A 310 -9.84 6.41 -12.88
CA VAL A 310 -8.98 6.99 -11.84
C VAL A 310 -7.50 6.81 -12.19
N TYR A 311 -7.08 5.63 -12.64
CA TYR A 311 -5.66 5.27 -12.76
C TYR A 311 -5.12 5.14 -14.19
N GLY A 312 -5.99 5.08 -15.19
CA GLY A 312 -5.64 4.91 -16.60
C GLY A 312 -5.48 3.46 -17.03
N ALA A 313 -4.61 3.25 -18.01
CA ALA A 313 -4.41 1.96 -18.65
C ALA A 313 -4.07 0.85 -17.63
N ASN A 314 -4.49 -0.38 -17.96
CA ASN A 314 -4.16 -1.63 -17.26
C ASN A 314 -4.89 -1.86 -15.92
N ALA A 315 -5.69 -0.90 -15.44
CA ALA A 315 -6.60 -1.07 -14.31
C ALA A 315 -7.96 -1.67 -14.73
N VAL A 316 -7.92 -2.80 -15.45
CA VAL A 316 -9.10 -3.41 -16.11
C VAL A 316 -9.98 -4.14 -15.11
N THR A 317 -9.40 -5.06 -14.34
CA THR A 317 -10.17 -5.87 -13.38
C THR A 317 -10.05 -5.38 -11.95
N GLY A 318 -9.06 -4.53 -11.67
CA GLY A 318 -8.86 -3.91 -10.37
C GLY A 318 -7.51 -3.23 -10.23
N VAL A 319 -7.26 -2.78 -9.00
CA VAL A 319 -6.02 -2.14 -8.58
C VAL A 319 -5.61 -2.76 -7.25
N VAL A 320 -4.32 -3.08 -7.10
CA VAL A 320 -3.74 -3.30 -5.77
C VAL A 320 -2.70 -2.21 -5.51
N ASN A 321 -2.91 -1.45 -4.45
CA ASN A 321 -2.07 -0.34 -4.06
C ASN A 321 -1.38 -0.68 -2.73
N ILE A 322 -0.08 -0.92 -2.80
CA ILE A 322 0.79 -1.20 -1.67
C ILE A 322 1.25 0.14 -1.10
N ILE A 323 0.91 0.42 0.15
CA ILE A 323 1.24 1.68 0.81
C ILE A 323 2.28 1.40 1.88
N THR A 324 3.46 2.00 1.75
CA THR A 324 4.55 1.84 2.71
C THR A 324 4.37 2.77 3.89
N ARG A 325 4.91 2.37 5.04
CA ARG A 325 4.87 3.18 6.27
C ARG A 325 5.52 4.53 6.03
N ALA A 326 4.85 5.58 6.50
CA ALA A 326 5.39 6.93 6.46
C ALA A 326 6.72 7.02 7.23
N PRO A 327 7.75 7.71 6.69
CA PRO A 327 9.00 7.96 7.41
C PRO A 327 8.80 8.57 8.80
N GLY A 328 9.63 8.17 9.75
CA GLY A 328 9.56 8.61 11.14
C GLY A 328 8.35 8.07 11.92
N THR A 329 7.65 7.07 11.38
CA THR A 329 6.61 6.31 12.09
C THR A 329 7.01 4.85 12.23
N GLY A 330 6.51 4.17 13.26
CA GLY A 330 6.84 2.77 13.56
C GLY A 330 8.13 2.59 14.36
N SER A 331 8.64 1.36 14.41
CA SER A 331 9.86 0.99 15.11
C SER A 331 10.91 0.44 14.14
N ASN A 332 12.17 0.54 14.54
CA ASN A 332 13.26 -0.18 13.88
C ASN A 332 13.05 -1.67 14.08
N LEU A 333 13.24 -2.45 13.02
CA LEU A 333 12.89 -3.86 13.00
C LEU A 333 13.93 -4.68 12.24
N VAL A 334 14.21 -5.86 12.77
CA VAL A 334 14.95 -6.92 12.08
C VAL A 334 14.04 -8.14 12.04
N HIS A 335 13.86 -8.71 10.85
CA HIS A 335 13.12 -9.94 10.63
C HIS A 335 14.02 -10.96 9.95
N LEU A 336 13.97 -12.21 10.42
CA LEU A 336 14.68 -13.33 9.84
C LEU A 336 13.70 -14.50 9.73
N GLU A 337 13.65 -15.10 8.56
CA GLU A 337 12.78 -16.23 8.25
C GLU A 337 13.59 -17.32 7.54
N GLY A 338 13.27 -18.58 7.80
CA GLY A 338 13.90 -19.73 7.18
C GLY A 338 12.95 -20.90 7.07
N GLY A 339 13.03 -21.65 5.98
CA GLY A 339 12.15 -22.79 5.70
C GLY A 339 12.67 -23.68 4.58
N GLY A 340 11.97 -24.76 4.29
CA GLY A 340 12.26 -25.63 3.14
C GLY A 340 11.31 -25.37 1.96
N PRO A 341 11.69 -25.76 0.73
CA PRO A 341 13.02 -26.15 0.28
C PRO A 341 13.87 -24.91 -0.06
N GLY A 342 14.98 -24.70 0.65
CA GLY A 342 15.94 -23.63 0.34
C GLY A 342 15.43 -22.19 0.56
N TYR A 343 14.38 -22.00 1.36
CA TYR A 343 13.80 -20.69 1.59
C TYR A 343 14.49 -19.98 2.75
N SER A 344 14.88 -18.72 2.54
CA SER A 344 15.19 -17.81 3.63
C SER A 344 14.97 -16.35 3.23
N ARG A 345 14.61 -15.53 4.21
CA ARG A 345 14.42 -14.08 4.06
C ARG A 345 15.06 -13.37 5.23
N GLY A 346 15.64 -12.20 4.97
CA GLY A 346 16.03 -11.26 6.00
C GLY A 346 15.60 -9.86 5.63
N THR A 347 15.05 -9.12 6.59
CA THR A 347 14.67 -7.72 6.44
C THR A 347 15.23 -6.91 7.59
N VAL A 348 15.73 -5.72 7.29
CA VAL A 348 16.02 -4.66 8.26
C VAL A 348 15.24 -3.42 7.83
N VAL A 349 14.52 -2.80 8.76
CA VAL A 349 13.86 -1.51 8.57
C VAL A 349 14.33 -0.56 9.67
N THR A 350 14.76 0.63 9.28
CA THR A 350 15.08 1.72 10.19
C THR A 350 14.31 2.98 9.81
N THR A 351 13.83 3.72 10.79
CA THR A 351 12.97 4.89 10.62
C THR A 351 13.32 5.93 11.67
N GLY A 352 13.28 7.20 11.30
CA GLY A 352 13.65 8.30 12.19
C GLY A 352 13.00 9.61 11.79
N ARG A 353 12.92 10.53 12.76
CA ARG A 353 12.46 11.90 12.52
C ARG A 353 13.35 12.87 13.28
N HIS A 354 13.76 13.94 12.60
CA HIS A 354 14.48 15.05 13.19
C HIS A 354 13.92 16.37 12.66
N GLY A 355 13.16 17.08 13.51
CA GLY A 355 12.41 18.27 13.11
C GLY A 355 11.41 17.94 11.99
N ASP A 356 11.48 18.72 10.91
CA ASP A 356 10.61 18.58 9.73
C ASP A 356 11.04 17.47 8.76
N LEU A 357 12.17 16.81 9.01
CA LEU A 357 12.71 15.74 8.18
C LEU A 357 12.41 14.38 8.80
N ALA A 358 11.80 13.49 8.03
CA ALA A 358 11.55 12.11 8.42
C ALA A 358 12.16 11.16 7.39
N THR A 359 12.81 10.10 7.85
CA THR A 359 13.53 9.14 7.00
C THR A 359 13.09 7.70 7.31
N ARG A 360 13.09 6.87 6.27
CA ARG A 360 12.93 5.41 6.36
C ARG A 360 13.91 4.77 5.40
N LEU A 361 14.61 3.75 5.85
CA LEU A 361 15.47 2.89 5.04
C LEU A 361 15.11 1.43 5.34
N SER A 362 14.98 0.61 4.31
CA SER A 362 14.87 -0.84 4.43
C SER A 362 15.89 -1.52 3.52
N ALA A 363 16.39 -2.67 3.98
CA ALA A 363 17.27 -3.53 3.22
C ALA A 363 16.96 -5.00 3.54
N GLY A 364 17.12 -5.88 2.57
CA GLY A 364 16.73 -7.27 2.74
C GLY A 364 17.17 -8.17 1.61
N PHE A 365 17.00 -9.47 1.84
CA PHE A 365 17.23 -10.50 0.84
C PHE A 365 16.14 -11.55 0.95
N GLN A 366 15.86 -12.23 -0.16
CA GLN A 366 14.98 -13.40 -0.20
C GLN A 366 15.58 -14.43 -1.15
N GLN A 367 15.55 -15.69 -0.75
CA GLN A 367 15.85 -16.82 -1.63
C GLN A 367 14.81 -17.91 -1.46
N ALA A 368 14.58 -18.67 -2.52
CA ALA A 368 13.72 -19.85 -2.51
C ALA A 368 14.27 -20.92 -3.46
N GLY A 369 14.22 -22.17 -3.01
CA GLY A 369 14.52 -23.32 -3.85
C GLY A 369 13.41 -23.58 -4.87
N ARG A 370 13.81 -24.12 -6.02
CA ARG A 370 12.90 -24.55 -7.09
C ARG A 370 12.03 -25.70 -6.60
N TRP A 371 10.77 -25.67 -7.01
CA TRP A 371 9.85 -26.77 -6.72
C TRP A 371 10.25 -27.99 -7.55
N SER A 372 10.24 -29.17 -6.93
CA SER A 372 10.55 -30.40 -7.65
C SER A 372 9.41 -30.73 -8.62
N THR A 373 9.65 -30.57 -9.92
CA THR A 373 8.88 -31.32 -10.93
C THR A 373 9.31 -32.78 -10.81
N ASN A 374 8.38 -33.73 -10.70
CA ASN A 374 8.67 -35.18 -10.68
C ASN A 374 9.24 -35.73 -12.01
N GLU A 375 9.88 -34.89 -12.82
CA GLU A 375 10.60 -35.24 -14.02
C GLU A 375 12.08 -34.95 -13.76
N PRO A 376 12.95 -35.98 -13.73
CA PRO A 376 14.37 -35.77 -13.62
C PRO A 376 14.87 -35.29 -14.99
N VAL A 377 14.68 -34.00 -15.30
CA VAL A 377 15.32 -33.38 -16.48
C VAL A 377 16.85 -33.49 -16.39
N LEU A 378 17.39 -33.86 -15.22
CA LEU A 378 18.82 -34.03 -14.98
C LEU A 378 19.33 -35.48 -14.96
N GLU A 379 18.49 -36.54 -15.01
CA GLU A 379 19.04 -37.90 -14.83
C GLU A 379 19.63 -38.54 -16.09
N ASP A 380 19.24 -38.20 -17.33
CA ASP A 380 19.68 -38.98 -18.51
C ASP A 380 20.02 -38.19 -19.80
N GLY A 381 20.19 -36.85 -19.75
CA GLY A 381 20.53 -36.03 -20.93
C GLY A 381 21.60 -34.97 -20.69
N PRO A 382 22.32 -34.49 -21.73
CA PRO A 382 23.35 -33.46 -21.58
C PRO A 382 22.71 -32.06 -21.47
N TYR A 383 21.98 -31.78 -20.39
CA TYR A 383 21.36 -30.47 -20.19
C TYR A 383 22.32 -29.46 -19.56
N VAL A 384 22.19 -28.20 -19.95
CA VAL A 384 22.89 -27.06 -19.36
C VAL A 384 21.86 -26.14 -18.71
N SER A 385 22.07 -25.80 -17.45
CA SER A 385 21.27 -24.83 -16.71
C SER A 385 21.67 -23.40 -17.07
N TYR A 386 20.72 -22.48 -17.05
CA TYR A 386 20.96 -21.04 -17.18
C TYR A 386 21.70 -20.48 -15.97
N PHE A 387 21.28 -20.88 -14.76
CA PHE A 387 21.93 -20.49 -13.52
C PHE A 387 22.97 -21.51 -13.07
N ASP A 388 24.02 -21.03 -12.40
CA ASP A 388 25.04 -21.88 -11.76
C ASP A 388 24.46 -22.85 -10.71
N ASP A 389 23.42 -22.41 -9.98
CA ASP A 389 22.68 -23.22 -9.01
C ASP A 389 21.27 -23.54 -9.56
N PRO A 390 21.08 -24.68 -10.25
CA PRO A 390 19.79 -25.06 -10.85
C PRO A 390 18.71 -25.39 -9.81
N SER A 391 19.08 -25.49 -8.53
CA SER A 391 18.14 -25.74 -7.44
C SER A 391 17.46 -24.47 -6.94
N ARG A 392 17.89 -23.29 -7.39
CA ARG A 392 17.36 -22.00 -6.95
C ARG A 392 16.36 -21.44 -7.97
N ALA A 393 15.16 -21.10 -7.49
CA ALA A 393 14.16 -20.42 -8.29
C ALA A 393 14.16 -18.91 -8.06
N LEU A 394 14.55 -18.46 -6.86
CA LEU A 394 14.58 -17.04 -6.51
C LEU A 394 15.83 -16.75 -5.67
N GLY A 395 16.49 -15.64 -5.95
CA GLY A 395 17.55 -15.10 -5.10
C GLY A 395 17.69 -13.61 -5.37
N VAL A 396 17.13 -12.77 -4.50
CA VAL A 396 17.02 -11.32 -4.71
C VAL A 396 17.50 -10.58 -3.48
N VAL A 397 18.24 -9.49 -3.70
CA VAL A 397 18.54 -8.47 -2.70
C VAL A 397 17.72 -7.22 -2.99
N MET A 398 17.28 -6.53 -1.94
CA MET A 398 16.40 -5.36 -2.04
C MET A 398 16.86 -4.27 -1.09
N ALA A 399 16.72 -3.02 -1.52
CA ALA A 399 16.88 -1.83 -0.70
C ALA A 399 15.83 -0.78 -1.07
N ASN A 400 15.28 -0.09 -0.08
CA ASN A 400 14.32 0.99 -0.26
C ASN A 400 14.65 2.14 0.68
N GLY A 401 14.49 3.37 0.20
CA GLY A 401 14.64 4.57 1.00
C GLY A 401 13.56 5.58 0.70
N ARG A 402 13.06 6.23 1.74
CA ARG A 402 12.10 7.33 1.62
C ARG A 402 12.41 8.43 2.63
N VAL A 403 12.34 9.67 2.16
CA VAL A 403 12.54 10.88 2.94
C VAL A 403 11.37 11.80 2.73
N ASP A 404 10.71 12.19 3.81
CA ASP A 404 9.60 13.13 3.80
C ASP A 404 10.03 14.41 4.52
N ARG A 405 9.74 15.56 3.93
CA ARG A 405 10.03 16.89 4.49
C ARG A 405 8.78 17.76 4.49
N ARG A 406 8.46 18.36 5.63
CA ARG A 406 7.42 19.41 5.71
C ARG A 406 7.98 20.74 5.17
N LEU A 407 7.18 21.44 4.38
CA LEU A 407 7.50 22.73 3.77
C LEU A 407 6.56 23.80 4.32
N GLY A 408 6.88 24.33 5.51
CA GLY A 408 6.01 25.25 6.22
C GLY A 408 4.70 24.59 6.68
N GLU A 409 3.62 25.36 6.75
CA GLU A 409 2.32 24.88 7.28
C GLU A 409 1.47 24.11 6.26
N VAL A 410 1.69 24.33 4.95
CA VAL A 410 0.77 23.88 3.88
C VAL A 410 1.43 23.06 2.79
N GLY A 411 2.72 22.75 2.93
CA GLY A 411 3.50 22.04 1.91
C GLY A 411 4.17 20.78 2.45
N SER A 412 4.35 19.79 1.58
CA SER A 412 5.14 18.61 1.84
C SER A 412 5.89 18.14 0.61
N MET A 413 7.06 17.56 0.82
CA MET A 413 7.88 16.94 -0.20
C MET A 413 8.23 15.53 0.23
N SER A 414 8.16 14.57 -0.69
CA SER A 414 8.64 13.21 -0.49
C SER A 414 9.60 12.83 -1.60
N LEU A 415 10.72 12.21 -1.23
CA LEU A 415 11.65 11.59 -2.16
C LEU A 415 11.77 10.12 -1.78
N SER A 416 11.71 9.24 -2.77
CA SER A 416 11.98 7.82 -2.55
C SER A 416 12.79 7.22 -3.67
N ALA A 417 13.59 6.21 -3.33
CA ALA A 417 14.34 5.42 -4.28
C ALA A 417 14.40 3.98 -3.79
N GLY A 418 14.52 3.04 -4.71
CA GLY A 418 14.69 1.64 -4.35
C GLY A 418 15.39 0.86 -5.44
N TYR A 419 15.95 -0.26 -5.05
CA TYR A 419 16.70 -1.18 -5.90
C TYR A 419 16.38 -2.61 -5.51
N SER A 420 16.22 -3.47 -6.50
CA SER A 420 16.15 -4.92 -6.35
C SER A 420 16.93 -5.57 -7.48
N GLY A 421 17.76 -6.56 -7.17
CA GLY A 421 18.52 -7.29 -8.17
C GLY A 421 18.80 -8.72 -7.75
N GLY A 422 19.05 -9.57 -8.75
CA GLY A 422 19.35 -10.98 -8.57
C GLY A 422 18.61 -11.85 -9.60
N ILE A 423 18.27 -13.07 -9.18
CA ILE A 423 17.73 -14.08 -10.09
C ILE A 423 16.28 -14.45 -9.78
N SER A 424 15.52 -14.75 -10.82
CA SER A 424 14.15 -15.29 -10.73
C SER A 424 13.88 -16.29 -11.84
N GLU A 425 13.22 -17.39 -11.52
CA GLU A 425 12.61 -18.31 -12.47
C GLU A 425 11.23 -17.77 -12.87
N PHE A 426 10.91 -17.83 -14.16
CA PHE A 426 9.56 -17.53 -14.65
C PHE A 426 9.23 -18.35 -15.90
N TYR A 427 8.03 -18.92 -15.91
CA TYR A 427 7.38 -19.55 -17.04
C TYR A 427 6.84 -18.52 -18.03
N VAL A 428 7.21 -18.69 -19.30
CA VAL A 428 6.83 -17.81 -20.41
C VAL A 428 5.70 -18.41 -21.26
N PHE A 429 5.32 -17.70 -22.32
CA PHE A 429 4.25 -18.13 -23.21
C PHE A 429 4.69 -19.26 -24.15
N GLY A 430 3.73 -20.13 -24.51
CA GLY A 430 3.91 -21.14 -25.54
C GLY A 430 4.78 -22.32 -25.12
N ARG A 431 5.64 -22.79 -26.02
CA ARG A 431 6.51 -23.97 -25.83
C ARG A 431 7.90 -23.65 -25.29
N MET A 432 8.15 -22.37 -24.97
CA MET A 432 9.46 -21.90 -24.50
C MET A 432 9.85 -22.44 -23.11
N GLY A 433 8.89 -22.92 -22.31
CA GLY A 433 9.15 -23.50 -21.00
C GLY A 433 9.44 -22.46 -19.93
N ASP A 434 10.25 -22.83 -18.95
CA ASP A 434 10.76 -21.96 -17.90
C ASP A 434 12.01 -21.21 -18.35
N PHE A 435 12.07 -19.93 -17.97
CA PHE A 435 13.17 -19.03 -18.24
C PHE A 435 13.83 -18.63 -16.92
N GLY A 436 15.16 -18.51 -16.96
CA GLY A 436 15.91 -17.79 -15.95
C GLY A 436 15.94 -16.30 -16.28
N LEU A 437 15.75 -15.46 -15.26
CA LEU A 437 15.93 -14.01 -15.30
C LEU A 437 17.09 -13.66 -14.38
N ASP A 438 18.13 -12.99 -14.89
CA ASP A 438 19.12 -12.26 -14.09
C ASP A 438 18.86 -10.77 -14.32
N PHE A 439 18.56 -10.01 -13.27
CA PHE A 439 18.03 -8.66 -13.41
C PHE A 439 18.56 -7.65 -12.39
N ASP A 440 18.52 -6.39 -12.82
CA ASP A 440 18.63 -5.20 -12.02
C ASP A 440 17.38 -4.32 -12.24
N SER A 441 16.72 -3.93 -11.16
CA SER A 441 15.56 -3.04 -11.16
C SER A 441 15.78 -1.92 -10.18
N ALA A 442 15.61 -0.67 -10.63
CA ALA A 442 15.75 0.50 -9.78
C ALA A 442 14.62 1.50 -10.05
N TYR A 443 14.28 2.31 -9.05
CA TYR A 443 13.40 3.44 -9.25
C TYR A 443 13.84 4.66 -8.44
N ALA A 444 13.43 5.83 -8.91
CA ALA A 444 13.46 7.08 -8.17
C ALA A 444 12.10 7.78 -8.31
N ARG A 445 11.67 8.46 -7.26
CA ARG A 445 10.38 9.15 -7.22
C ARG A 445 10.46 10.41 -6.39
N ALA A 446 9.73 11.43 -6.84
CA ALA A 446 9.49 12.67 -6.13
C ALA A 446 8.00 13.01 -6.09
N ASP A 447 7.54 13.46 -4.93
CA ASP A 447 6.22 14.05 -4.74
C ASP A 447 6.36 15.42 -4.09
N LEU A 448 5.59 16.38 -4.57
CA LEU A 448 5.47 17.72 -3.99
C LEU A 448 3.99 18.04 -3.84
N SER A 449 3.58 18.44 -2.66
CA SER A 449 2.22 18.91 -2.38
C SER A 449 2.31 20.33 -1.83
N VAL A 450 1.59 21.27 -2.43
CA VAL A 450 1.50 22.66 -1.97
C VAL A 450 0.06 23.12 -2.12
N GLY A 451 -0.65 23.22 -0.99
CA GLY A 451 -2.09 23.51 -1.00
C GLY A 451 -2.86 22.48 -1.84
N PRO A 452 -3.68 22.90 -2.83
CA PRO A 452 -4.47 21.99 -3.65
C PRO A 452 -3.67 21.34 -4.80
N ILE A 453 -2.42 21.75 -5.02
CA ILE A 453 -1.61 21.25 -6.13
C ILE A 453 -0.71 20.13 -5.62
N HIS A 454 -0.78 18.99 -6.30
CA HIS A 454 0.07 17.82 -6.06
C HIS A 454 0.80 17.47 -7.35
N VAL A 455 2.12 17.31 -7.26
CA VAL A 455 2.96 16.89 -8.38
C VAL A 455 3.63 15.59 -7.98
N ARG A 456 3.53 14.59 -8.83
CA ARG A 456 4.24 13.31 -8.69
C ARG A 456 5.07 13.06 -9.94
N SER A 457 6.28 12.59 -9.76
CA SER A 457 7.10 12.09 -10.85
C SER A 457 7.88 10.86 -10.42
N PHE A 458 8.04 9.90 -11.30
CA PHE A 458 8.92 8.76 -11.07
C PHE A 458 9.67 8.32 -12.32
N TYR A 459 10.79 7.67 -12.09
CA TYR A 459 11.60 6.97 -13.08
C TYR A 459 11.78 5.52 -12.63
N ASN A 460 11.56 4.58 -13.54
CA ASN A 460 11.87 3.16 -13.37
C ASN A 460 12.93 2.76 -14.41
N LYS A 461 13.93 1.99 -13.96
CA LYS A 461 14.93 1.31 -14.79
C LYS A 461 14.82 -0.18 -14.55
N PHE A 462 14.78 -0.96 -15.62
CA PHE A 462 14.83 -2.41 -15.56
C PHE A 462 15.77 -2.92 -16.64
N VAL A 463 16.80 -3.67 -16.24
CA VAL A 463 17.74 -4.33 -17.13
C VAL A 463 17.78 -5.80 -16.75
N ALA A 464 17.77 -6.69 -17.75
CA ALA A 464 17.87 -8.11 -17.48
C ALA A 464 18.50 -8.90 -18.63
N GLU A 465 19.16 -9.99 -18.30
CA GLU A 465 19.50 -11.07 -19.22
C GLU A 465 18.58 -12.26 -18.91
N THR A 466 18.04 -12.89 -19.95
CA THR A 466 17.11 -14.00 -19.77
C THR A 466 17.22 -15.04 -20.86
N GLY A 467 16.96 -16.30 -20.54
CA GLY A 467 16.95 -17.41 -21.48
C GLY A 467 16.33 -18.66 -20.89
N PRO A 468 16.18 -19.74 -21.69
CA PRO A 468 15.67 -21.02 -21.22
C PRO A 468 16.43 -21.49 -19.98
N PHE A 469 15.70 -21.82 -18.92
CA PHE A 469 16.27 -22.21 -17.63
C PHE A 469 17.10 -23.50 -17.77
N THR A 470 16.65 -24.44 -18.61
CA THR A 470 17.43 -25.60 -19.06
C THR A 470 17.38 -25.71 -20.57
N ARG A 471 18.48 -26.19 -21.17
CA ARG A 471 18.59 -26.46 -22.62
C ARG A 471 19.46 -27.68 -22.89
N PHE A 472 19.33 -28.30 -24.05
CA PHE A 472 20.27 -29.34 -24.47
C PHE A 472 21.64 -28.74 -24.81
N ALA A 473 22.71 -29.47 -24.48
CA ALA A 473 24.06 -29.11 -24.88
C ALA A 473 24.19 -29.15 -26.41
N GLY A 474 24.51 -28.00 -27.00
CA GLY A 474 24.66 -27.83 -28.45
C GLY A 474 23.41 -27.31 -29.17
N GLU A 475 22.28 -27.15 -28.47
CA GLU A 475 21.10 -26.46 -29.01
C GLU A 475 21.31 -24.95 -29.03
N GLU A 476 20.83 -24.29 -30.09
CA GLU A 476 20.81 -22.83 -30.18
C GLU A 476 19.78 -22.31 -29.17
N SER A 477 20.29 -21.80 -28.06
CA SER A 477 19.48 -21.25 -26.98
C SER A 477 18.76 -19.99 -27.46
N LEU A 478 17.66 -19.65 -26.80
CA LEU A 478 16.94 -18.39 -26.96
C LEU A 478 17.33 -17.44 -25.79
N PRO A 479 18.60 -17.03 -25.62
CA PRO A 479 18.91 -15.96 -24.69
C PRO A 479 18.51 -14.62 -25.31
N THR A 480 18.18 -13.67 -24.47
CA THR A 480 17.83 -12.32 -24.85
C THR A 480 18.15 -11.37 -23.70
N PHE A 481 18.12 -10.08 -23.99
CA PHE A 481 18.31 -9.03 -23.01
C PHE A 481 17.10 -8.12 -23.00
N VAL A 482 16.82 -7.48 -21.87
CA VAL A 482 15.81 -6.42 -21.74
C VAL A 482 16.51 -5.19 -21.17
N ASP A 483 16.22 -4.03 -21.76
CA ASP A 483 16.57 -2.73 -21.21
C ASP A 483 15.36 -1.80 -21.33
N SER A 484 14.83 -1.35 -20.18
CA SER A 484 13.61 -0.54 -20.11
C SER A 484 13.80 0.67 -19.20
N ASP A 485 13.54 1.84 -19.78
CA ASP A 485 13.45 3.14 -19.11
C ASP A 485 12.00 3.65 -19.15
N THR A 486 11.45 4.03 -18.01
CA THR A 486 10.11 4.63 -17.94
C THR A 486 10.12 5.86 -17.05
N VAL A 487 9.66 6.98 -17.58
CA VAL A 487 9.47 8.24 -16.85
C VAL A 487 7.99 8.60 -16.87
N ASP A 488 7.41 8.89 -15.72
CA ASP A 488 6.02 9.30 -15.57
C ASP A 488 5.93 10.54 -14.69
N GLY A 489 5.18 11.54 -15.14
CA GLY A 489 4.89 12.75 -14.38
C GLY A 489 3.40 13.06 -14.39
N GLU A 490 2.86 13.49 -13.26
CA GLU A 490 1.46 13.85 -13.08
C GLU A 490 1.36 15.11 -12.21
N VAL A 491 0.50 16.03 -12.65
CA VAL A 491 0.08 17.19 -11.87
C VAL A 491 -1.40 17.04 -11.60
N GLU A 492 -1.77 17.09 -10.32
CA GLU A 492 -3.12 16.97 -9.82
C GLU A 492 -3.53 18.24 -9.07
N PHE A 493 -4.78 18.59 -9.22
CA PHE A 493 -5.46 19.61 -8.45
C PHE A 493 -6.57 18.93 -7.64
N ILE A 494 -6.50 19.04 -6.31
CA ILE A 494 -7.46 18.47 -5.37
C ILE A 494 -8.05 19.62 -4.57
N GLN A 495 -9.37 19.80 -4.68
CA GLN A 495 -10.07 20.86 -3.97
C GLN A 495 -11.39 20.36 -3.40
N GLN A 496 -11.63 20.74 -2.15
CA GLN A 496 -12.88 20.51 -1.45
C GLN A 496 -13.63 21.84 -1.31
N PHE A 497 -14.94 21.80 -1.52
CA PHE A 497 -15.87 22.89 -1.28
C PHE A 497 -17.00 22.38 -0.40
N GLU A 498 -17.14 22.95 0.79
CA GLU A 498 -18.24 22.62 1.70
C GLU A 498 -19.39 23.59 1.47
N GLY A 499 -20.58 23.04 1.25
CA GLY A 499 -21.79 23.82 0.98
C GLY A 499 -22.88 23.53 1.99
N ALA A 500 -23.93 24.35 1.99
CA ALA A 500 -25.05 24.15 2.90
C ALA A 500 -25.71 22.77 2.69
N ASN A 501 -25.90 22.38 1.42
CA ASN A 501 -26.63 21.16 1.05
C ASN A 501 -25.76 20.13 0.30
N VAL A 502 -24.63 20.55 -0.26
CA VAL A 502 -23.76 19.70 -1.07
C VAL A 502 -22.32 20.05 -0.78
N ASP A 503 -21.51 19.04 -0.47
CA ASP A 503 -20.07 19.15 -0.41
C ASP A 503 -19.48 18.56 -1.69
N HIS A 504 -18.57 19.28 -2.33
CA HIS A 504 -17.92 18.87 -3.56
C HIS A 504 -16.45 18.56 -3.30
N HIS A 505 -16.00 17.40 -3.78
CA HIS A 505 -14.59 17.03 -3.86
C HIS A 505 -14.22 16.87 -5.33
N ILE A 506 -13.37 17.77 -5.82
CA ILE A 506 -12.94 17.80 -7.22
C ILE A 506 -11.48 17.40 -7.28
N VAL A 507 -11.19 16.40 -8.09
CA VAL A 507 -9.84 15.94 -8.42
C VAL A 507 -9.68 16.01 -9.93
N GLY A 508 -8.75 16.84 -10.41
CA GLY A 508 -8.44 16.94 -11.84
C GLY A 508 -6.94 16.87 -12.06
N GLY A 509 -6.51 16.32 -13.19
CA GLY A 509 -5.09 16.21 -13.46
C GLY A 509 -4.72 16.00 -14.91
N VAL A 510 -3.45 16.27 -15.18
CA VAL A 510 -2.78 15.98 -16.43
C VAL A 510 -1.52 15.18 -16.15
N GLY A 511 -1.19 14.26 -17.04
CA GLY A 511 0.01 13.44 -16.87
C GLY A 511 0.62 13.06 -18.20
N TYR A 512 1.89 12.69 -18.13
CA TYR A 512 2.70 12.30 -19.26
C TYR A 512 3.58 11.12 -18.88
N ARG A 513 3.67 10.13 -19.76
CA ARG A 513 4.58 8.99 -19.61
C ARG A 513 5.42 8.82 -20.87
N PHE A 514 6.72 8.72 -20.69
CA PHE A 514 7.68 8.32 -21.70
C PHE A 514 8.22 6.94 -21.39
N LYS A 515 8.32 6.09 -22.40
CA LYS A 515 8.90 4.76 -22.31
C LYS A 515 9.95 4.62 -23.39
N LYS A 516 11.08 4.01 -23.05
CA LYS A 516 12.09 3.57 -24.00
C LYS A 516 12.47 2.14 -23.65
N ILE A 517 12.19 1.22 -24.55
CA ILE A 517 12.31 -0.21 -24.29
C ILE A 517 13.09 -0.85 -25.44
N ALA A 518 14.14 -1.58 -25.11
CA ALA A 518 14.86 -2.47 -25.99
C ALA A 518 14.76 -3.90 -25.45
N TRP A 519 14.48 -4.86 -26.32
CA TRP A 519 14.47 -6.27 -25.96
C TRP A 519 14.83 -7.10 -27.18
N GLY A 520 15.76 -8.04 -27.05
CA GLY A 520 16.27 -8.82 -28.17
C GLY A 520 15.24 -9.62 -28.98
N TYR A 521 13.98 -9.71 -28.52
CA TYR A 521 12.86 -10.30 -29.29
C TYR A 521 11.92 -9.30 -29.96
N LEU A 522 12.21 -8.00 -29.89
CA LEU A 522 11.47 -7.01 -30.67
C LEU A 522 12.08 -6.89 -32.07
N ALA A 523 11.24 -6.53 -33.05
CA ALA A 523 11.67 -6.30 -34.42
C ALA A 523 12.84 -5.30 -34.53
N ASN A 524 13.60 -5.35 -35.63
CA ASN A 524 14.79 -4.51 -35.88
C ASN A 524 15.90 -4.67 -34.81
N ASP A 525 16.32 -5.90 -34.53
CA ASP A 525 17.39 -6.23 -33.57
C ASP A 525 17.13 -5.68 -32.15
N GLY A 526 15.87 -5.75 -31.72
CA GLY A 526 15.42 -5.35 -30.40
C GLY A 526 15.07 -3.87 -30.25
N ALA A 527 14.42 -3.31 -31.28
CA ALA A 527 14.08 -1.88 -31.43
C ALA A 527 13.86 -1.15 -30.10
N ASN A 528 14.51 0.01 -29.95
CA ASN A 528 14.16 1.03 -28.98
C ASN A 528 12.76 1.57 -29.32
N ALA A 529 11.72 0.94 -28.79
CA ALA A 529 10.36 1.44 -28.89
C ALA A 529 10.23 2.63 -27.94
N ASP A 530 10.37 3.83 -28.50
CA ASP A 530 10.12 5.08 -27.81
C ASP A 530 8.63 5.40 -27.89
N GLU A 531 7.95 5.41 -26.74
CA GLU A 531 6.51 5.70 -26.67
C GLU A 531 6.22 6.92 -25.81
N HIS A 532 5.32 7.76 -26.33
CA HIS A 532 4.85 8.98 -25.69
C HIS A 532 3.37 8.86 -25.38
N HIS A 533 3.02 8.92 -24.10
CA HIS A 533 1.65 8.82 -23.61
C HIS A 533 1.29 10.11 -22.89
N ALA A 534 0.06 10.57 -23.07
CA ALA A 534 -0.48 11.72 -22.34
C ALA A 534 -1.85 11.38 -21.78
N ARG A 535 -2.20 11.92 -20.61
CA ARG A 535 -3.52 11.74 -20.00
C ARG A 535 -4.09 13.03 -19.46
N VAL A 536 -5.41 13.12 -19.48
CA VAL A 536 -6.18 14.12 -18.75
C VAL A 536 -7.35 13.43 -18.07
N PHE A 537 -7.63 13.81 -16.83
CA PHE A 537 -8.75 13.26 -16.08
C PHE A 537 -9.39 14.30 -15.17
N ILE A 538 -10.65 14.06 -14.84
CA ILE A 538 -11.40 14.79 -13.84
C ILE A 538 -12.34 13.83 -13.12
N GLN A 539 -12.47 14.02 -11.82
CA GLN A 539 -13.44 13.36 -10.97
C GLN A 539 -14.09 14.40 -10.06
N GLU A 540 -15.41 14.31 -9.94
CA GLU A 540 -16.19 15.04 -8.97
C GLU A 540 -16.91 14.03 -8.09
N GLU A 541 -16.82 14.21 -6.77
CA GLU A 541 -17.73 13.62 -5.80
C GLU A 541 -18.59 14.73 -5.19
N ALA A 542 -19.91 14.53 -5.22
CA ALA A 542 -20.90 15.41 -4.61
C ALA A 542 -21.59 14.66 -3.47
N ALA A 543 -21.29 15.04 -2.23
CA ALA A 543 -21.92 14.54 -1.02
C ALA A 543 -23.13 15.41 -0.66
N LEU A 544 -24.33 14.85 -0.84
CA LEU A 544 -25.62 15.53 -0.65
C LEU A 544 -26.10 15.35 0.79
N GLY A 545 -26.50 16.45 1.42
CA GLY A 545 -26.99 16.49 2.80
C GLY A 545 -28.49 16.33 2.98
N ASP A 546 -28.87 15.91 4.18
CA ASP A 546 -30.27 15.95 4.65
C ASP A 546 -30.59 17.34 5.23
N PHE A 547 -31.74 17.91 4.85
CA PHE A 547 -32.23 19.20 5.37
C PHE A 547 -32.63 19.17 6.86
N THR A 548 -32.56 18.01 7.52
CA THR A 548 -33.09 17.80 8.88
C THR A 548 -32.04 17.46 9.94
N LYS A 549 -30.81 17.08 9.56
CA LYS A 549 -29.70 16.78 10.48
C LYS A 549 -28.41 17.46 10.02
N GLU A 550 -27.89 18.34 10.86
CA GLU A 550 -26.66 19.11 10.58
C GLU A 550 -25.47 18.15 10.35
N GLY A 551 -24.75 18.31 9.23
CA GLY A 551 -23.55 17.55 8.88
C GLY A 551 -23.76 16.12 8.32
N TRP A 552 -24.98 15.57 8.31
CA TRP A 552 -25.21 14.23 7.76
C TRP A 552 -25.32 14.24 6.23
N ARG A 553 -24.42 13.52 5.55
CA ARG A 553 -24.39 13.35 4.08
C ARG A 553 -24.69 11.90 3.66
N PRO A 554 -25.97 11.50 3.53
CA PRO A 554 -26.32 10.10 3.24
C PRO A 554 -26.11 9.71 1.78
N PHE A 555 -26.11 10.65 0.85
CA PHE A 555 -26.02 10.33 -0.57
C PHE A 555 -24.74 10.92 -1.15
N ARG A 556 -23.99 10.11 -1.89
CA ARG A 556 -22.83 10.56 -2.67
C ARG A 556 -23.02 10.18 -4.12
N LEU A 557 -22.73 11.12 -5.01
CA LEU A 557 -22.67 10.89 -6.45
C LEU A 557 -21.24 11.14 -6.91
N VAL A 558 -20.69 10.20 -7.68
CA VAL A 558 -19.32 10.29 -8.19
C VAL A 558 -19.37 10.19 -9.70
N GLY A 559 -18.75 11.15 -10.38
CA GLY A 559 -18.56 11.15 -11.82
C GLY A 559 -17.09 11.31 -12.15
N SER A 560 -16.54 10.43 -12.99
CA SER A 560 -15.15 10.48 -13.43
C SER A 560 -15.06 10.35 -14.94
N LEU A 561 -14.18 11.14 -15.55
CA LEU A 561 -13.86 11.11 -16.97
C LEU A 561 -12.35 11.11 -17.14
N ARG A 562 -11.86 10.25 -18.03
CA ARG A 562 -10.44 10.19 -18.38
C ARG A 562 -10.23 9.93 -19.85
N PHE A 563 -9.23 10.61 -20.41
CA PHE A 563 -8.74 10.38 -21.76
C PHE A 563 -7.23 10.09 -21.71
N ASP A 564 -6.81 9.01 -22.36
CA ASP A 564 -5.39 8.67 -22.54
C ASP A 564 -5.04 8.67 -24.03
N ARG A 565 -3.99 9.39 -24.43
CA ARG A 565 -3.39 9.29 -25.77
C ARG A 565 -2.33 8.19 -25.73
N HIS A 566 -2.55 7.13 -26.47
CA HIS A 566 -1.60 6.03 -26.67
C HIS A 566 -1.08 6.06 -28.12
N PRO A 567 0.23 5.95 -28.40
CA PRO A 567 0.80 6.14 -29.74
C PRO A 567 0.17 5.27 -30.82
N LEU A 568 -0.06 3.98 -30.52
CA LEU A 568 -0.67 3.00 -31.43
C LEU A 568 -2.20 3.03 -31.51
N VAL A 569 -2.87 3.90 -30.74
CA VAL A 569 -4.34 3.98 -30.73
C VAL A 569 -4.77 5.33 -31.27
N ASP A 570 -5.23 5.34 -32.52
CA ASP A 570 -5.63 6.57 -33.22
C ASP A 570 -7.02 7.08 -32.80
N ASP A 571 -7.91 6.17 -32.38
CA ASP A 571 -9.28 6.51 -31.96
C ASP A 571 -9.32 6.83 -30.45
N PRO A 572 -9.47 8.10 -30.04
CA PRO A 572 -9.48 8.50 -28.64
C PRO A 572 -10.68 7.94 -27.86
N LEU A 573 -11.75 7.48 -28.54
CA LEU A 573 -12.89 6.85 -27.88
C LEU A 573 -12.56 5.44 -27.36
N LYS A 574 -11.48 4.81 -27.84
CA LYS A 574 -11.04 3.49 -27.37
C LYS A 574 -10.24 3.55 -26.07
N THR A 575 -9.74 4.73 -25.70
CA THR A 575 -9.03 4.98 -24.44
C THR A 575 -9.81 5.90 -23.50
N PHE A 576 -11.00 6.35 -23.91
CA PHE A 576 -11.92 7.10 -23.05
C PHE A 576 -12.52 6.20 -21.97
N SER A 577 -12.40 6.61 -20.71
CA SER A 577 -12.84 5.83 -19.54
C SER A 577 -13.79 6.63 -18.63
N PRO A 578 -15.09 6.68 -18.94
CA PRO A 578 -16.11 7.23 -18.03
C PRO A 578 -16.42 6.27 -16.87
N ARG A 579 -16.74 6.85 -15.71
CA ARG A 579 -17.27 6.14 -14.54
C ARG A 579 -18.33 6.99 -13.85
N GLY A 580 -19.38 6.33 -13.38
CA GLY A 580 -20.40 6.90 -12.51
C GLY A 580 -20.65 5.98 -11.31
N ALA A 581 -20.86 6.54 -10.14
CA ALA A 581 -21.27 5.80 -8.95
C ALA A 581 -22.25 6.59 -8.09
N ALA A 582 -23.10 5.87 -7.38
CA ALA A 582 -23.95 6.41 -6.33
C ALA A 582 -23.80 5.57 -5.07
N VAL A 583 -23.56 6.22 -3.94
CA VAL A 583 -23.47 5.60 -2.62
C VAL A 583 -24.56 6.17 -1.73
N TRP A 584 -25.32 5.30 -1.08
CA TRP A 584 -26.38 5.66 -0.15
C TRP A 584 -26.11 5.03 1.21
N ARG A 585 -25.70 5.87 2.16
CA ARG A 585 -25.62 5.54 3.58
C ARG A 585 -27.00 5.70 4.20
N PHE A 586 -27.78 4.61 4.21
CA PHE A 586 -29.13 4.58 4.79
C PHE A 586 -29.14 4.39 6.31
N HIS A 587 -27.98 4.11 6.90
CA HIS A 587 -27.77 4.03 8.35
C HIS A 587 -26.31 4.36 8.69
N ASP A 588 -26.01 4.68 9.95
CA ASP A 588 -24.65 5.09 10.38
C ASP A 588 -23.58 4.02 10.10
N ARG A 589 -23.99 2.75 9.99
CA ARG A 589 -23.11 1.57 9.79
C ARG A 589 -23.51 0.74 8.57
N ARG A 590 -24.34 1.28 7.67
CA ARG A 590 -24.79 0.56 6.47
C ARG A 590 -24.83 1.46 5.26
N SER A 591 -24.29 0.96 4.16
CA SER A 591 -24.37 1.64 2.87
C SER A 591 -24.74 0.68 1.74
N ALA A 592 -25.39 1.22 0.73
CA ALA A 592 -25.60 0.59 -0.56
C ALA A 592 -24.84 1.38 -1.62
N ARG A 593 -24.29 0.70 -2.62
CA ARG A 593 -23.58 1.32 -3.72
C ARG A 593 -24.03 0.74 -5.05
N ILE A 594 -24.05 1.58 -6.08
CA ILE A 594 -24.14 1.17 -7.47
C ILE A 594 -23.06 1.90 -8.25
N THR A 595 -22.36 1.18 -9.13
CA THR A 595 -21.25 1.72 -9.91
C THR A 595 -21.33 1.19 -11.33
N SER A 596 -20.94 2.03 -12.29
CA SER A 596 -20.79 1.63 -13.68
C SER A 596 -19.65 2.41 -14.30
N GLY A 597 -18.88 1.77 -15.17
CA GLY A 597 -17.76 2.42 -15.81
C GLY A 597 -17.06 1.51 -16.80
N THR A 598 -16.12 2.09 -17.55
CA THR A 598 -15.27 1.36 -18.46
C THR A 598 -13.81 1.40 -18.02
N ALA A 599 -13.07 0.37 -18.41
CA ALA A 599 -11.62 0.36 -18.34
C ALA A 599 -11.02 -0.24 -19.60
N PHE A 600 -9.75 0.05 -19.83
CA PHE A 600 -9.03 -0.46 -20.99
C PHE A 600 -7.61 -0.89 -20.66
N ARG A 601 -7.08 -1.79 -21.48
CA ARG A 601 -5.67 -2.16 -21.52
C ARG A 601 -5.14 -1.81 -22.91
N ALA A 602 -4.08 -1.03 -22.95
CA ALA A 602 -3.41 -0.80 -24.23
C ALA A 602 -2.60 -2.05 -24.62
N PRO A 603 -2.42 -2.31 -25.93
CA PRO A 603 -1.49 -3.34 -26.40
C PRO A 603 -0.10 -3.18 -25.76
N SER A 604 0.51 -4.28 -25.35
CA SER A 604 1.86 -4.27 -24.76
C SER A 604 2.93 -4.18 -25.84
N GLN A 605 4.19 -3.93 -25.44
CA GLN A 605 5.33 -3.98 -26.37
C GLN A 605 5.44 -5.35 -27.03
N MET A 606 5.32 -6.41 -26.23
CA MET A 606 5.31 -7.79 -26.73
C MET A 606 4.18 -8.04 -27.74
N GLU A 607 2.97 -7.52 -27.51
CA GLU A 607 1.86 -7.73 -28.44
C GLU A 607 2.03 -6.93 -29.74
N SER A 608 2.72 -5.79 -29.68
CA SER A 608 2.79 -4.83 -30.80
C SER A 608 4.05 -4.96 -31.65
N TYR A 609 5.18 -5.38 -31.07
CA TYR A 609 6.50 -5.27 -31.70
C TYR A 609 7.32 -6.58 -31.68
N LEU A 610 6.79 -7.67 -31.14
CA LEU A 610 7.51 -8.95 -31.08
C LEU A 610 7.88 -9.45 -32.48
N GLU A 611 9.12 -9.92 -32.63
CA GLU A 611 9.59 -10.66 -33.79
C GLU A 611 10.50 -11.78 -33.27
N LEU A 612 9.93 -12.96 -33.12
CA LEU A 612 10.56 -14.07 -32.42
C LEU A 612 10.54 -15.33 -33.27
N TYR A 613 11.72 -15.90 -33.51
CA TYR A 613 11.89 -17.16 -34.23
C TYR A 613 12.16 -18.29 -33.23
N GLN A 614 11.23 -19.23 -33.11
CA GLN A 614 11.34 -20.37 -32.21
C GLN A 614 11.62 -21.65 -33.01
N PRO A 615 12.74 -22.36 -32.79
CA PRO A 615 12.97 -23.64 -33.46
C PRO A 615 11.89 -24.66 -33.07
N VAL A 616 11.53 -25.53 -34.02
CA VAL A 616 10.56 -26.61 -33.79
C VAL A 616 11.29 -27.86 -33.33
N GLU A 617 11.02 -28.30 -32.10
CA GLU A 617 11.59 -29.52 -31.54
C GLU A 617 11.34 -30.73 -32.47
N GLY A 618 12.42 -31.46 -32.77
CA GLY A 618 12.39 -32.63 -33.66
C GLY A 618 12.28 -32.33 -35.16
N ALA A 619 12.27 -31.06 -35.58
CA ALA A 619 12.16 -30.66 -36.98
C ALA A 619 13.29 -29.68 -37.40
N ASN A 620 14.42 -30.23 -37.83
CA ASN A 620 15.59 -29.44 -38.27
C ASN A 620 15.24 -28.48 -39.42
N GLY A 621 15.64 -27.21 -39.28
CA GLY A 621 15.42 -26.18 -40.30
C GLY A 621 14.02 -25.59 -40.32
N TYR A 622 13.13 -25.99 -39.41
CA TYR A 622 11.81 -25.38 -39.22
C TYR A 622 11.80 -24.53 -37.95
N ALA A 623 11.23 -23.33 -38.06
CA ALA A 623 10.97 -22.45 -36.94
C ALA A 623 9.55 -21.90 -37.02
N VAL A 624 8.95 -21.62 -35.86
CA VAL A 624 7.73 -20.83 -35.74
C VAL A 624 8.14 -19.37 -35.56
N GLN A 625 7.73 -18.51 -36.49
CA GLN A 625 7.89 -17.07 -36.34
C GLN A 625 6.64 -16.50 -35.67
N THR A 626 6.83 -15.83 -34.54
CA THR A 626 5.78 -15.06 -33.85
C THR A 626 6.01 -13.58 -34.14
N LEU A 627 4.96 -12.91 -34.64
CA LEU A 627 4.98 -11.49 -34.98
C LEU A 627 3.95 -10.73 -34.14
N GLY A 628 4.34 -9.57 -33.63
CA GLY A 628 3.43 -8.59 -33.04
C GLY A 628 2.62 -7.85 -34.11
N ASP A 629 1.54 -7.20 -33.66
CA ASP A 629 0.63 -6.45 -34.53
C ASP A 629 0.34 -5.06 -33.93
N GLN A 630 0.80 -4.02 -34.63
CA GLN A 630 0.59 -2.62 -34.21
C GLN A 630 -0.83 -2.12 -34.48
N SER A 631 -1.68 -2.90 -35.15
CA SER A 631 -3.07 -2.56 -35.43
C SER A 631 -4.06 -3.08 -34.37
N LEU A 632 -3.55 -3.74 -33.32
CA LEU A 632 -4.36 -4.26 -32.22
C LEU A 632 -5.18 -3.15 -31.56
N LEU A 633 -6.45 -3.46 -31.31
CA LEU A 633 -7.32 -2.59 -30.53
C LEU A 633 -7.05 -2.78 -29.03
N PRO A 634 -7.20 -1.72 -28.22
CA PRO A 634 -7.20 -1.87 -26.78
C PRO A 634 -8.30 -2.82 -26.32
N GLU A 635 -7.95 -3.76 -25.44
CA GLU A 635 -8.94 -4.54 -24.72
C GLU A 635 -9.77 -3.60 -23.86
N ARG A 636 -11.10 -3.79 -23.82
CA ARG A 636 -12.00 -2.94 -23.05
C ARG A 636 -12.98 -3.76 -22.24
N VAL A 637 -13.27 -3.28 -21.03
CA VAL A 637 -14.32 -3.81 -20.17
C VAL A 637 -15.33 -2.71 -19.86
N PHE A 638 -16.61 -3.07 -19.89
CA PHE A 638 -17.70 -2.33 -19.29
C PHE A 638 -18.22 -3.11 -18.09
N THR A 639 -18.38 -2.45 -16.95
CA THR A 639 -18.88 -3.08 -15.73
C THR A 639 -20.09 -2.33 -15.20
N VAL A 640 -21.03 -3.10 -14.64
CA VAL A 640 -22.06 -2.62 -13.72
C VAL A 640 -21.95 -3.44 -12.44
N GLU A 641 -21.98 -2.76 -11.30
CA GLU A 641 -21.86 -3.37 -9.98
C GLU A 641 -22.85 -2.76 -9.00
N ALA A 642 -23.43 -3.59 -8.14
CA ALA A 642 -24.22 -3.14 -7.00
C ALA A 642 -23.76 -3.90 -5.75
N GLY A 643 -23.69 -3.21 -4.61
CA GLY A 643 -23.26 -3.81 -3.36
C GLY A 643 -23.92 -3.20 -2.13
N ILE A 644 -23.92 -3.96 -1.05
CA ILE A 644 -24.34 -3.53 0.29
C ILE A 644 -23.21 -3.84 1.26
N HIS A 645 -22.92 -2.86 2.10
CA HIS A 645 -21.95 -2.97 3.19
C HIS A 645 -22.69 -2.79 4.52
N ASP A 646 -22.46 -3.71 5.45
CA ASP A 646 -23.05 -3.72 6.79
C ASP A 646 -21.98 -3.92 7.85
N GLU A 647 -21.80 -2.93 8.70
CA GLU A 647 -20.97 -3.02 9.90
C GLU A 647 -21.82 -2.84 11.17
N SER A 648 -23.14 -3.01 11.12
CA SER A 648 -24.03 -2.69 12.25
C SER A 648 -23.73 -3.42 13.57
N SER A 649 -22.85 -4.41 13.57
CA SER A 649 -22.37 -5.11 14.76
C SER A 649 -20.88 -4.84 15.02
N ASP A 650 -20.48 -4.82 16.29
CA ASP A 650 -19.07 -4.76 16.68
C ASP A 650 -18.35 -6.11 16.56
N ILE A 651 -19.10 -7.20 16.36
CA ILE A 651 -18.58 -8.57 16.23
C ILE A 651 -18.73 -9.12 14.80
N HIS A 652 -19.48 -8.44 13.93
CA HIS A 652 -19.73 -8.89 12.55
C HIS A 652 -19.74 -7.71 11.58
N SER A 653 -19.04 -7.87 10.46
CA SER A 653 -19.19 -7.05 9.26
C SER A 653 -19.46 -7.94 8.05
N ALA A 654 -20.18 -7.41 7.07
CA ALA A 654 -20.49 -8.11 5.83
C ALA A 654 -20.48 -7.14 4.65
N ASP A 655 -19.85 -7.55 3.55
CA ASP A 655 -19.93 -6.85 2.26
C ASP A 655 -20.40 -7.85 1.21
N VAL A 656 -21.50 -7.52 0.53
CA VAL A 656 -22.08 -8.33 -0.54
C VAL A 656 -22.10 -7.51 -1.81
N THR A 657 -21.52 -8.04 -2.88
CA THR A 657 -21.41 -7.36 -4.17
C THR A 657 -21.81 -8.29 -5.31
N VAL A 658 -22.62 -7.78 -6.24
CA VAL A 658 -22.98 -8.44 -7.51
C VAL A 658 -22.47 -7.57 -8.65
N TYR A 659 -21.82 -8.18 -9.64
CA TYR A 659 -21.25 -7.48 -10.80
C TYR A 659 -21.54 -8.21 -12.11
N MET A 660 -21.53 -7.45 -13.20
CA MET A 660 -21.58 -7.92 -14.58
C MET A 660 -20.47 -7.23 -15.36
N ASN A 661 -19.63 -8.00 -16.05
CA ASN A 661 -18.59 -7.50 -16.93
C ASN A 661 -18.91 -7.89 -18.38
N GLU A 662 -18.85 -6.92 -19.29
CA GLU A 662 -18.82 -7.16 -20.73
C GLU A 662 -17.44 -6.77 -21.24
N VAL A 663 -16.72 -7.72 -21.84
CA VAL A 663 -15.36 -7.50 -22.33
C VAL A 663 -15.34 -7.61 -23.85
N ARG A 664 -14.60 -6.72 -24.50
CA ARG A 664 -14.45 -6.64 -25.96
C ARG A 664 -12.97 -6.53 -26.31
N ASP A 665 -12.64 -6.96 -27.54
CA ASP A 665 -11.31 -6.84 -28.11
C ASP A 665 -10.23 -7.55 -27.25
N LEU A 666 -10.56 -8.74 -26.70
CA LEU A 666 -9.75 -9.55 -25.75
C LEU A 666 -8.49 -10.19 -26.34
#